data_AF-A0A319DMQ5-F1
#
_entry.id   AF-A0A319DMQ5-F1
#
_cell.length_a   1.000
_cell.length_b   1.000
_cell.length_c   1.000
_cell.angle_alpha   90.00
_cell.angle_beta   90.00
_cell.angle_gamma   90.00
#
_symmetry.space_group_name_H-M   'P 1'
#
loop_
_entity.id
_entity.type
_entity.pdbx_description
1 polymer ?
#
loop_
_entity_poly.entity_id
_entity_poly.type
_entity_poly.pdbx_seq_one_letter_code
_entity_poly.pdbx_strand_id
1 'polypeptide(L)'
;MLRASLRSVSGPPRDHVCLSCLARARRFHAASPWLKASPAPRSLDDLVNSIHKKFASRDPEPQRENDDTETTERRTRRPRDLRKRLSTPPPPKTQPQKDKSSHPQLGRIGAIAPNAPTFPRGALSGKDSGKVSADGHSIEPLDVPTPEVPRLAYGLDRVLFNPGVYQLRDPRSRVFNFDPYLGSIMPVTEFDFDSLKEYITSSRDEQLRGLAMQEKKKYIGSSSSMTSVLSHFHYLLSQWRPVNTTNISRGFPDDLRTFTRLLRTPSAMFLRYQDGVYAIDADKEFDTANILMNLGKSMEKLLTMPKDEFERYRRSSKNKITAEEERAIPESYHYSTYGDFLMRSQLDAYDPRLPGTGMFDLKTRAVASIRMDARNFEHGLGYEIRSIHGEFESYEREYYDMIRAALLKYSLQVRIGRMDGIFVAFHNIQRIFGFQYINLAELDLALHGQNDTALGDREFLLSLQLWNKVLDKVTARFPKQSIRLHFETRDSTGSPFMYIFAEPVTEEEAYAIQNKNKDMIDAYQRRILNLAPPPIENNNDNNNTTTTTTTDAATPDATTTPDATDANPTNSPDAAAAAADAPPPKDIFGMVLTIKNTVNGEPVTRPEEDFTKDESWVINYELHNLTPSQAHSKYQACQRRREQSLAERSEDAAAVTNNDYIRMLRNIAKKGRRYRQEQDLLDRAEEIIVLNNEQS
;
A
#
# COMPACT_ATOMS: atom_id res chain seq x y z
N MET A 1 6.33 -5.93 -10.09
CA MET A 1 5.94 -6.50 -8.78
C MET A 1 4.85 -5.63 -8.18
N LEU A 2 3.62 -6.13 -8.13
CA LEU A 2 2.61 -5.61 -7.23
C LEU A 2 3.13 -5.81 -5.80
N ARG A 3 3.73 -4.77 -5.22
CA ARG A 3 4.09 -4.79 -3.80
C ARG A 3 2.80 -4.82 -3.02
N ALA A 4 2.51 -5.95 -2.38
CA ALA A 4 1.51 -6.01 -1.33
C ALA A 4 1.81 -4.89 -0.32
N SER A 5 0.86 -3.99 -0.13
CA SER A 5 0.97 -2.95 0.90
C SER A 5 0.88 -3.62 2.27
N LEU A 6 2.05 -3.94 2.82
CA LEU A 6 2.19 -4.67 4.07
C LEU A 6 2.00 -3.72 5.26
N ARG A 7 0.89 -3.99 5.96
CA ARG A 7 0.55 -3.72 7.36
C ARG A 7 0.38 -2.26 7.81
N SER A 8 -0.75 -2.05 8.44
CA SER A 8 -1.13 -0.92 9.27
C SER A 8 -1.57 -1.41 10.65
N VAL A 9 -0.89 -0.94 11.69
CA VAL A 9 -1.41 -0.58 13.03
C VAL A 9 -0.23 -0.40 14.01
N SER A 10 -0.52 0.42 15.02
CA SER A 10 0.23 0.88 16.18
C SER A 10 0.73 -0.24 17.10
N GLY A 11 1.89 0.01 17.74
CA GLY A 11 2.24 -0.64 19.01
C GLY A 11 1.51 0.04 20.18
N PRO A 12 1.45 -0.60 21.36
CA PRO A 12 0.79 -0.02 22.52
C PRO A 12 1.48 1.28 22.99
N PRO A 13 0.73 2.27 23.50
CA PRO A 13 1.32 3.46 24.09
C PRO A 13 2.08 3.05 25.36
N ARG A 14 3.39 3.30 25.38
CA ARG A 14 4.14 3.34 26.64
C ARG A 14 3.93 4.74 27.23
N ASP A 15 2.82 4.92 27.93
CA ASP A 15 2.61 6.12 28.73
C ASP A 15 3.11 5.93 30.15
N HIS A 16 3.87 6.92 30.59
CA HIS A 16 4.32 7.11 31.96
C HIS A 16 3.12 7.13 32.92
N VAL A 17 3.05 6.17 33.83
CA VAL A 17 2.04 6.16 34.90
C VAL A 17 2.41 7.21 35.95
N CYS A 18 1.56 8.23 36.09
CA CYS A 18 1.59 9.17 37.20
C CYS A 18 1.03 8.50 38.47
N LEU A 19 1.77 8.56 39.58
CA LEU A 19 1.42 7.92 40.86
C LEU A 19 0.12 8.44 41.51
N SER A 20 -0.53 9.48 41.00
CA SER A 20 -1.76 10.04 41.56
C SER A 20 -3.05 9.34 41.06
N CYS A 21 -2.99 8.50 40.03
CA CYS A 21 -4.17 7.81 39.49
C CYS A 21 -4.47 6.45 40.16
N LEU A 22 -3.54 5.89 40.94
CA LEU A 22 -3.70 4.59 41.62
C LEU A 22 -4.55 4.63 42.91
N ALA A 23 -4.94 5.81 43.39
CA ALA A 23 -5.62 5.97 44.68
C ALA A 23 -7.15 6.14 44.61
N ARG A 24 -7.79 6.06 43.43
CA ARG A 24 -9.26 6.23 43.29
C ARG A 24 -10.05 4.99 42.85
N ALA A 25 -9.39 3.86 42.58
CA ALA A 25 -10.05 2.61 42.17
C ALA A 25 -10.45 1.68 43.34
N ARG A 26 -10.83 2.24 44.49
CA ARG A 26 -11.41 1.50 45.62
C ARG A 26 -12.61 2.23 46.19
N ARG A 27 -13.72 2.17 45.46
CA ARG A 27 -15.11 2.31 45.94
C ARG A 27 -16.00 2.20 44.71
N PHE A 28 -16.74 1.08 44.64
CA PHE A 28 -17.98 0.80 43.91
C PHE A 28 -18.00 -0.68 43.51
N HIS A 29 -18.09 -1.53 44.53
CA HIS A 29 -18.75 -2.84 44.39
C HIS A 29 -20.21 -2.63 44.79
N ALA A 30 -21.12 -2.74 43.82
CA ALA A 30 -22.53 -3.04 44.07
C ALA A 30 -23.02 -3.95 42.95
N ALA A 31 -23.53 -5.11 43.35
CA ALA A 31 -23.97 -6.20 42.50
C ALA A 31 -25.27 -5.88 41.75
N SER A 32 -25.50 -6.54 40.62
CA SER A 32 -26.84 -6.78 40.07
C SER A 32 -26.88 -8.11 39.30
N PRO A 33 -28.02 -8.84 39.31
CA PRO A 33 -28.04 -10.28 39.16
C PRO A 33 -28.80 -10.72 37.89
N TRP A 34 -28.11 -10.95 36.77
CA TRP A 34 -28.67 -11.66 35.62
C TRP A 34 -27.59 -12.49 34.93
N LEU A 35 -27.29 -13.65 35.51
CA LEU A 35 -26.57 -14.75 34.85
C LEU A 35 -27.60 -15.83 34.54
N LYS A 36 -27.99 -15.97 33.26
CA LYS A 36 -28.55 -17.21 32.74
C LYS A 36 -27.44 -17.92 31.96
N ALA A 37 -27.20 -19.17 32.34
CA ALA A 37 -26.22 -20.06 31.74
C ALA A 37 -26.46 -20.25 30.23
N SER A 38 -25.36 -20.25 29.45
CA SER A 38 -25.38 -20.67 28.04
C SER A 38 -25.53 -22.19 27.94
N PRO A 39 -26.32 -22.74 27.00
CA PRO A 39 -26.36 -24.19 26.80
C PRO A 39 -25.10 -24.70 26.09
N ALA A 40 -24.74 -25.95 26.37
CA ALA A 40 -23.61 -26.67 25.77
C ALA A 40 -23.69 -26.75 24.22
N PRO A 41 -22.54 -26.88 23.52
CA PRO A 41 -22.51 -26.94 22.06
C PRO A 41 -23.22 -28.20 21.54
N ARG A 42 -24.09 -28.04 20.53
CA ARG A 42 -24.80 -29.13 19.85
C ARG A 42 -23.87 -29.87 18.89
N SER A 43 -24.13 -31.16 18.68
CA SER A 43 -23.41 -31.98 17.71
C SER A 43 -23.73 -31.56 16.27
N LEU A 44 -22.83 -31.84 15.32
CA LEU A 44 -23.00 -31.50 13.90
C LEU A 44 -24.26 -32.14 13.30
N ASP A 45 -24.57 -33.35 13.75
CA ASP A 45 -25.74 -34.12 13.30
C ASP A 45 -27.07 -33.49 13.77
N ASP A 46 -27.09 -32.88 14.97
CA ASP A 46 -28.27 -32.16 15.47
C ASP A 46 -28.56 -30.89 14.68
N LEU A 47 -27.51 -30.23 14.15
CA LEU A 47 -27.65 -29.03 13.32
C LEU A 47 -28.21 -29.38 11.93
N VAL A 48 -27.68 -30.45 11.32
CA VAL A 48 -28.15 -30.96 10.02
C VAL A 48 -29.61 -31.40 10.11
N ASN A 49 -29.98 -32.13 11.16
CA ASN A 49 -31.37 -32.56 11.37
C ASN A 49 -32.34 -31.39 11.65
N SER A 50 -31.88 -30.35 12.35
CA SER A 50 -32.66 -29.13 12.60
C SER A 50 -32.93 -28.33 11.31
N ILE A 51 -31.95 -28.30 10.39
CA ILE A 51 -32.09 -27.64 9.09
C ILE A 51 -33.07 -28.42 8.21
N HIS A 52 -32.94 -29.75 8.09
CA HIS A 52 -33.88 -30.57 7.33
C HIS A 52 -35.34 -30.43 7.82
N LYS A 53 -35.56 -30.33 9.14
CA LYS A 53 -36.91 -30.10 9.70
C LYS A 53 -37.50 -28.72 9.37
N LYS A 54 -36.67 -27.70 9.18
CA LYS A 54 -37.12 -26.34 8.83
C LYS A 54 -37.55 -26.20 7.37
N PHE A 55 -37.03 -27.04 6.49
CA PHE A 55 -37.32 -26.99 5.05
C PHE A 55 -38.37 -27.99 4.58
N ALA A 56 -38.72 -28.99 5.41
CA ALA A 56 -39.79 -29.95 5.12
C ALA A 56 -41.22 -29.40 5.27
N SER A 57 -41.41 -28.17 5.74
CA SER A 57 -42.74 -27.60 6.03
C SER A 57 -43.19 -26.50 5.06
N ARG A 58 -42.87 -26.64 3.76
CA ARG A 58 -43.43 -25.80 2.70
C ARG A 58 -44.00 -26.67 1.59
N ASP A 59 -45.27 -27.04 1.74
CA ASP A 59 -46.08 -27.51 0.62
C ASP A 59 -46.67 -26.30 -0.14
N PRO A 60 -46.79 -26.36 -1.48
CA PRO A 60 -47.35 -25.29 -2.29
C PRO A 60 -48.90 -25.38 -2.33
N GLU A 61 -49.56 -24.24 -2.18
CA GLU A 61 -51.02 -24.11 -2.28
C GLU A 61 -51.46 -24.12 -3.77
N PRO A 62 -52.57 -24.79 -4.14
CA PRO A 62 -52.91 -25.02 -5.55
C PRO A 62 -53.63 -23.83 -6.21
N GLN A 63 -53.32 -23.64 -7.50
CA GLN A 63 -53.98 -22.70 -8.41
C GLN A 63 -55.47 -23.05 -8.62
N ARG A 64 -56.33 -22.02 -8.73
CA ARG A 64 -57.68 -22.13 -9.28
C ARG A 64 -57.87 -21.12 -10.41
N GLU A 65 -58.31 -21.64 -11.56
CA GLU A 65 -58.70 -20.91 -12.77
C GLU A 65 -60.23 -20.77 -12.88
N ASN A 66 -60.64 -19.62 -13.44
CA ASN A 66 -61.83 -19.28 -14.26
C ASN A 66 -63.23 -19.36 -13.58
N ASP A 67 -64.26 -18.58 -13.92
CA ASP A 67 -64.53 -17.58 -14.96
C ASP A 67 -65.78 -16.73 -14.57
N ASP A 68 -66.05 -15.71 -15.38
CA ASP A 68 -67.36 -15.15 -15.78
C ASP A 68 -68.06 -13.98 -15.04
N THR A 69 -68.12 -12.85 -15.79
CA THR A 69 -69.26 -11.91 -16.06
C THR A 69 -69.86 -11.09 -14.88
N GLU A 70 -70.30 -9.83 -14.96
CA GLU A 70 -70.76 -8.95 -16.05
C GLU A 70 -70.89 -7.48 -15.53
N THR A 71 -70.63 -6.50 -16.41
CA THR A 71 -71.28 -5.15 -16.57
C THR A 71 -71.26 -4.00 -15.53
N THR A 72 -70.89 -2.82 -16.06
CA THR A 72 -71.30 -1.41 -15.73
C THR A 72 -70.91 -0.84 -14.35
N GLU A 73 -70.45 0.40 -14.15
CA GLU A 73 -70.69 1.68 -14.83
C GLU A 73 -69.63 2.73 -14.38
N ARG A 74 -69.43 3.75 -15.21
CA ARG A 74 -68.41 4.79 -15.10
C ARG A 74 -68.94 6.01 -14.32
N ARG A 75 -68.31 6.42 -13.19
CA ARG A 75 -68.38 7.84 -12.77
C ARG A 75 -67.33 8.28 -11.72
N THR A 76 -66.61 9.33 -12.13
CA THR A 76 -65.70 10.23 -11.40
C THR A 76 -66.23 10.74 -10.05
N ARG A 77 -65.36 10.84 -9.03
CA ARG A 77 -65.54 11.75 -7.89
C ARG A 77 -64.24 12.43 -7.45
N ARG A 78 -64.31 13.76 -7.38
CA ARG A 78 -63.36 14.71 -6.76
C ARG A 78 -63.34 14.55 -5.22
N PRO A 79 -62.26 14.98 -4.54
CA PRO A 79 -62.19 15.02 -3.08
C PRO A 79 -62.88 16.29 -2.52
N ARG A 80 -63.52 16.16 -1.34
CA ARG A 80 -64.13 17.26 -0.59
C ARG A 80 -63.44 17.43 0.76
N ASP A 81 -63.21 18.70 1.07
CA ASP A 81 -62.67 19.28 2.29
C ASP A 81 -63.41 18.88 3.58
N LEU A 82 -62.66 18.85 4.69
CA LEU A 82 -63.15 19.36 5.98
C LEU A 82 -62.01 20.05 6.76
N ARG A 83 -62.13 21.38 6.89
CA ARG A 83 -61.33 22.27 7.76
C ARG A 83 -61.95 22.37 9.15
N LYS A 84 -61.10 22.41 10.19
CA LYS A 84 -61.13 23.34 11.35
C LYS A 84 -59.81 23.18 12.13
N ARG A 85 -58.86 24.11 11.98
CA ARG A 85 -58.56 25.31 12.82
C ARG A 85 -57.89 24.98 14.16
N LEU A 86 -56.63 25.40 14.30
CA LEU A 86 -56.09 26.25 15.39
C LEU A 86 -54.70 26.76 14.97
N SER A 87 -54.45 28.06 15.16
CA SER A 87 -53.26 28.80 14.70
C SER A 87 -52.85 29.82 15.77
N THR A 88 -51.56 29.89 16.10
CA THR A 88 -50.93 30.95 16.91
C THR A 88 -49.51 31.27 16.40
N PRO A 89 -48.98 32.50 16.62
CA PRO A 89 -47.91 33.14 15.83
C PRO A 89 -46.50 33.13 16.49
N PRO A 90 -45.42 33.53 15.78
CA PRO A 90 -44.05 33.52 16.29
C PRO A 90 -43.64 34.84 16.98
N PRO A 91 -42.62 34.85 17.88
CA PRO A 91 -42.13 36.05 18.54
C PRO A 91 -41.01 36.79 17.75
N PRO A 92 -40.71 38.07 18.10
CA PRO A 92 -40.00 39.00 17.22
C PRO A 92 -38.48 39.10 17.45
N LYS A 93 -37.79 39.67 16.45
CA LYS A 93 -36.37 40.05 16.44
C LYS A 93 -36.16 41.42 17.11
N THR A 94 -35.06 41.59 17.84
CA THR A 94 -34.63 42.90 18.37
C THR A 94 -33.14 43.13 18.11
N GLN A 95 -32.83 44.34 17.63
CA GLN A 95 -31.49 44.89 17.33
C GLN A 95 -30.75 45.36 18.60
N PRO A 96 -29.40 45.51 18.58
CA PRO A 96 -28.65 46.05 19.71
C PRO A 96 -28.36 47.55 19.58
N GLN A 97 -28.53 48.30 20.68
CA GLN A 97 -28.04 49.67 20.85
C GLN A 97 -27.13 49.82 22.10
N LYS A 98 -26.19 50.75 21.95
CA LYS A 98 -25.06 51.18 22.80
C LYS A 98 -25.41 51.59 24.24
N ASP A 99 -24.50 51.37 25.21
CA ASP A 99 -23.59 52.40 25.76
C ASP A 99 -22.66 51.88 26.89
N LYS A 100 -21.38 52.34 26.84
CA LYS A 100 -20.40 52.75 27.91
C LYS A 100 -20.21 51.85 29.16
N SER A 101 -19.05 51.62 29.77
CA SER A 101 -17.64 52.07 29.75
C SER A 101 -16.92 51.20 30.81
N SER A 102 -15.70 50.67 30.63
CA SER A 102 -14.46 51.28 31.15
C SER A 102 -13.22 50.50 30.69
N HIS A 103 -12.18 51.25 30.29
CA HIS A 103 -10.82 50.75 30.01
C HIS A 103 -10.03 50.49 31.30
N PRO A 104 -8.98 49.65 31.25
CA PRO A 104 -7.62 50.21 31.19
C PRO A 104 -6.77 49.70 30.01
N GLN A 105 -5.71 50.46 29.76
CA GLN A 105 -4.86 50.55 28.58
C GLN A 105 -3.79 49.46 28.39
N LEU A 106 -3.59 49.12 27.12
CA LEU A 106 -2.34 48.88 26.36
C LEU A 106 -1.15 48.12 26.99
N GLY A 107 -0.83 47.00 26.35
CA GLY A 107 0.54 46.54 26.12
C GLY A 107 0.71 46.07 24.68
N ARG A 108 1.48 46.81 23.87
CA ARG A 108 1.97 46.36 22.55
C ARG A 108 2.81 45.10 22.75
N ILE A 109 2.51 44.01 22.06
CA ILE A 109 3.47 42.93 21.81
C ILE A 109 3.53 42.73 20.29
N GLY A 110 4.73 42.95 19.76
CA GLY A 110 5.02 43.01 18.33
C GLY A 110 4.81 41.68 17.60
N ALA A 111 4.73 41.81 16.27
CA ALA A 111 4.72 40.72 15.32
C ALA A 111 5.80 39.68 15.63
N ILE A 112 5.37 38.45 15.93
CA ILE A 112 6.25 37.30 16.03
C ILE A 112 6.44 36.78 14.60
N ALA A 113 7.61 37.02 14.03
CA ALA A 113 8.06 36.34 12.83
C ALA A 113 8.15 34.82 13.10
N PRO A 114 7.81 33.94 12.14
CA PRO A 114 7.98 32.51 12.32
C PRO A 114 9.48 32.20 12.43
N ASN A 115 9.91 31.78 13.62
CA ASN A 115 11.27 31.34 13.88
C ASN A 115 11.61 30.16 12.96
N ALA A 116 12.65 30.34 12.14
CA ALA A 116 13.27 29.24 11.40
C ALA A 116 13.74 28.15 12.38
N PRO A 117 13.77 26.87 11.97
CA PRO A 117 14.26 25.79 12.83
C PRO A 117 15.66 26.13 13.36
N THR A 118 15.86 26.01 14.67
CA THR A 118 17.17 26.17 15.31
C THR A 118 18.04 24.96 14.99
N PHE A 119 18.66 24.99 13.80
CA PHE A 119 19.82 24.15 13.53
C PHE A 119 20.99 24.61 14.41
N PRO A 120 21.84 23.71 14.93
CA PRO A 120 23.14 24.12 15.44
C PRO A 120 23.92 24.77 14.28
N ARG A 121 23.95 26.10 14.25
CA ARG A 121 24.54 26.97 13.21
C ARG A 121 26.06 26.77 12.99
N GLY A 122 26.69 25.83 13.69
CA GLY A 122 28.15 25.69 13.75
C GLY A 122 28.82 24.81 12.70
N ALA A 123 28.10 24.14 11.80
CA ALA A 123 28.74 23.08 10.97
C ALA A 123 27.99 22.72 9.67
N LEU A 124 27.78 23.68 8.77
CA LEU A 124 27.24 23.43 7.43
C LEU A 124 28.28 23.91 6.40
N SER A 125 28.67 23.06 5.45
CA SER A 125 29.65 23.41 4.41
C SER A 125 28.94 23.53 3.07
N GLY A 126 28.76 24.75 2.58
CA GLY A 126 28.02 25.01 1.33
C GLY A 126 26.51 24.93 1.50
N LYS A 127 25.83 25.97 1.03
CA LYS A 127 24.37 26.10 1.01
C LYS A 127 23.94 26.30 -0.43
N ASP A 128 23.01 25.49 -0.90
CA ASP A 128 22.26 25.72 -2.13
C ASP A 128 20.82 26.07 -1.74
N SER A 129 20.26 27.11 -2.35
CA SER A 129 18.89 27.54 -2.04
C SER A 129 18.26 28.11 -3.28
N GLY A 130 16.96 27.88 -3.44
CA GLY A 130 16.23 28.37 -4.59
C GLY A 130 14.73 28.34 -4.35
N LYS A 131 14.00 28.69 -5.40
CA LYS A 131 12.55 28.59 -5.45
C LYS A 131 12.15 27.58 -6.50
N VAL A 132 11.10 26.81 -6.22
CA VAL A 132 10.43 25.95 -7.19
C VAL A 132 8.93 26.26 -7.17
N SER A 133 8.32 26.28 -8.34
CA SER A 133 6.87 26.35 -8.53
C SER A 133 6.52 25.38 -9.63
N ALA A 134 5.34 24.77 -9.53
CA ALA A 134 4.75 23.97 -10.59
C ALA A 134 3.60 24.70 -11.30
N ASP A 135 3.54 26.04 -11.20
CA ASP A 135 2.58 26.88 -11.94
C ASP A 135 2.76 26.73 -13.46
N GLY A 136 1.71 26.29 -14.16
CA GLY A 136 1.76 26.10 -15.61
C GLY A 136 2.62 24.91 -16.06
N HIS A 137 3.06 24.07 -15.13
CA HIS A 137 3.79 22.85 -15.43
C HIS A 137 2.85 21.64 -15.43
N SER A 138 3.11 20.68 -16.32
CA SER A 138 2.42 19.39 -16.37
C SER A 138 3.38 18.28 -16.73
N ILE A 139 3.00 17.03 -16.45
CA ILE A 139 3.70 15.88 -17.02
C ILE A 139 3.43 15.84 -18.52
N GLU A 140 4.47 15.63 -19.32
CA GLU A 140 4.35 15.52 -20.77
C GLU A 140 4.32 14.04 -21.17
N PRO A 141 3.25 13.54 -21.80
CA PRO A 141 3.21 12.18 -22.31
C PRO A 141 4.09 12.05 -23.56
N LEU A 142 4.78 10.92 -23.72
CA LEU A 142 5.44 10.58 -24.97
C LEU A 142 4.53 9.72 -25.84
N ASP A 143 4.47 10.04 -27.12
CA ASP A 143 3.72 9.27 -28.12
C ASP A 143 4.52 8.05 -28.57
N VAL A 144 4.43 6.98 -27.77
CA VAL A 144 5.05 5.68 -28.04
C VAL A 144 3.94 4.69 -28.36
N PRO A 145 3.99 3.99 -29.51
CA PRO A 145 3.02 2.95 -29.83
C PRO A 145 2.89 1.94 -28.70
N THR A 146 1.69 1.85 -28.13
CA THR A 146 1.39 1.01 -26.98
C THR A 146 0.49 -0.15 -27.44
N PRO A 147 0.81 -1.40 -27.09
CA PRO A 147 -0.07 -2.55 -27.35
C PRO A 147 -1.44 -2.39 -26.67
N GLU A 148 -2.41 -3.20 -27.08
CA GLU A 148 -3.73 -3.19 -26.46
C GLU A 148 -3.64 -3.50 -24.97
N VAL A 149 -4.28 -2.67 -24.15
CA VAL A 149 -4.38 -2.86 -22.71
C VAL A 149 -5.67 -3.65 -22.42
N PRO A 150 -5.61 -4.71 -21.61
CA PRO A 150 -6.78 -5.55 -21.40
C PRO A 150 -7.89 -4.81 -20.64
N ARG A 151 -9.11 -5.34 -20.79
CA ARG A 151 -10.29 -4.90 -20.01
C ARG A 151 -10.53 -5.85 -18.85
N LEU A 152 -11.37 -5.43 -17.92
CA LEU A 152 -11.86 -6.32 -16.86
C LEU A 152 -12.76 -7.41 -17.45
N ALA A 153 -12.59 -8.64 -16.97
CA ALA A 153 -13.41 -9.79 -17.31
C ALA A 153 -14.54 -10.01 -16.28
N TYR A 154 -15.41 -11.01 -16.49
CA TYR A 154 -16.45 -11.45 -15.54
C TYR A 154 -17.48 -10.37 -15.14
N GLY A 155 -17.66 -9.35 -16.01
CA GLY A 155 -18.54 -8.21 -15.74
C GLY A 155 -18.07 -7.35 -14.55
N LEU A 156 -16.77 -7.36 -14.23
CA LEU A 156 -16.17 -6.57 -13.16
C LEU A 156 -16.11 -5.08 -13.48
N ASP A 157 -16.30 -4.70 -14.75
CA ASP A 157 -16.32 -3.31 -15.21
C ASP A 157 -17.41 -2.47 -14.51
N ARG A 158 -18.50 -3.08 -14.05
CA ARG A 158 -19.55 -2.37 -13.27
C ARG A 158 -19.04 -1.73 -11.98
N VAL A 159 -17.94 -2.25 -11.41
CA VAL A 159 -17.31 -1.73 -10.18
C VAL A 159 -16.73 -0.34 -10.41
N LEU A 160 -16.39 0.00 -11.66
CA LEU A 160 -15.75 1.26 -12.03
C LEU A 160 -16.67 2.48 -11.89
N PHE A 161 -18.00 2.31 -11.96
CA PHE A 161 -18.93 3.43 -12.19
C PHE A 161 -19.79 3.82 -10.99
N ASN A 162 -19.84 3.04 -9.89
CA ASN A 162 -20.48 3.51 -8.66
C ASN A 162 -19.52 3.41 -7.47
N PRO A 163 -19.51 4.43 -6.59
CA PRO A 163 -18.63 4.42 -5.44
C PRO A 163 -19.03 3.35 -4.43
N GLY A 164 -18.04 2.86 -3.70
CA GLY A 164 -18.23 1.91 -2.62
C GLY A 164 -17.89 0.47 -3.00
N VAL A 165 -18.27 -0.43 -2.10
CA VAL A 165 -17.85 -1.83 -2.15
C VAL A 165 -18.88 -2.67 -2.89
N TYR A 166 -18.39 -3.48 -3.81
CA TYR A 166 -19.12 -4.52 -4.50
C TYR A 166 -18.76 -5.88 -3.93
N GLN A 167 -19.61 -6.43 -3.08
CA GLN A 167 -19.42 -7.79 -2.59
C GLN A 167 -19.54 -8.78 -3.75
N LEU A 168 -18.70 -9.81 -3.78
CA LEU A 168 -18.79 -10.87 -4.78
C LEU A 168 -20.17 -11.57 -4.73
N ARG A 169 -20.70 -11.72 -3.51
CA ARG A 169 -22.00 -12.31 -3.22
C ARG A 169 -22.63 -11.58 -2.04
N ASP A 170 -23.93 -11.28 -2.14
CA ASP A 170 -24.68 -10.69 -1.03
C ASP A 170 -24.84 -11.72 0.10
N PRO A 171 -24.37 -11.45 1.33
CA PRO A 171 -24.47 -12.39 2.44
C PRO A 171 -25.93 -12.64 2.89
N ARG A 172 -26.87 -11.74 2.57
CA ARG A 172 -28.27 -11.87 2.98
C ARG A 172 -29.08 -12.72 1.99
N SER A 173 -29.09 -12.36 0.71
CA SER A 173 -29.85 -13.07 -0.33
C SER A 173 -29.10 -14.24 -0.92
N ARG A 174 -27.76 -14.29 -0.74
CA ARG A 174 -26.87 -15.30 -1.30
C ARG A 174 -26.81 -15.32 -2.82
N VAL A 175 -27.31 -14.27 -3.46
CA VAL A 175 -27.14 -14.03 -4.90
C VAL A 175 -25.72 -13.53 -5.16
N PHE A 176 -25.06 -14.11 -6.14
CA PHE A 176 -23.76 -13.66 -6.62
C PHE A 176 -23.91 -12.40 -7.46
N ASN A 177 -23.15 -11.35 -7.16
CA ASN A 177 -23.12 -10.17 -8.02
C ASN A 177 -22.30 -10.44 -9.29
N PHE A 178 -21.24 -11.24 -9.21
CA PHE A 178 -20.36 -11.55 -10.33
C PHE A 178 -20.23 -13.07 -10.53
N ASP A 179 -19.49 -13.49 -11.56
CA ASP A 179 -19.26 -14.91 -11.83
C ASP A 179 -18.76 -15.64 -10.55
N PRO A 180 -19.46 -16.70 -10.09
CA PRO A 180 -19.07 -17.49 -8.93
C PRO A 180 -17.65 -18.07 -9.03
N TYR A 181 -17.09 -18.21 -10.24
CA TYR A 181 -15.71 -18.64 -10.47
C TYR A 181 -14.69 -17.78 -9.72
N LEU A 182 -14.92 -16.46 -9.63
CA LEU A 182 -14.05 -15.52 -8.89
C LEU A 182 -13.98 -15.82 -7.39
N GLY A 183 -14.93 -16.60 -6.84
CA GLY A 183 -15.01 -16.91 -5.42
C GLY A 183 -13.89 -17.82 -4.92
N SER A 184 -13.18 -18.49 -5.81
CA SER A 184 -12.03 -19.34 -5.49
C SER A 184 -10.79 -18.85 -6.23
N ILE A 185 -9.73 -18.59 -5.48
CA ILE A 185 -8.43 -18.21 -6.05
C ILE A 185 -7.66 -19.49 -6.37
N MET A 186 -7.05 -19.56 -7.56
CA MET A 186 -6.17 -20.67 -7.91
C MET A 186 -5.01 -20.75 -6.89
N PRO A 187 -4.82 -21.89 -6.22
CA PRO A 187 -3.72 -22.06 -5.28
C PRO A 187 -2.36 -21.80 -5.95
N VAL A 188 -1.44 -21.20 -5.20
CA VAL A 188 -0.08 -20.93 -5.71
C VAL A 188 0.69 -22.20 -6.09
N THR A 189 0.34 -23.35 -5.50
CA THR A 189 0.91 -24.65 -5.86
C THR A 189 0.41 -25.17 -7.20
N GLU A 190 -0.72 -24.64 -7.70
CA GLU A 190 -1.33 -25.04 -8.96
C GLU A 190 -1.06 -24.03 -10.09
N PHE A 191 -0.84 -22.75 -9.75
CA PHE A 191 -0.49 -21.74 -10.75
C PHE A 191 0.97 -21.89 -11.20
N ASP A 192 1.20 -21.85 -12.51
CA ASP A 192 2.52 -22.01 -13.11
C ASP A 192 3.26 -20.67 -13.23
N PHE A 193 3.83 -20.21 -12.12
CA PHE A 193 4.59 -18.95 -12.09
C PHE A 193 5.83 -18.94 -12.99
N ASP A 194 6.37 -20.11 -13.32
CA ASP A 194 7.54 -20.28 -14.17
C ASP A 194 7.25 -19.89 -15.63
N SER A 195 5.98 -19.89 -16.04
CA SER A 195 5.55 -19.41 -17.35
C SER A 195 5.58 -17.89 -17.47
N LEU A 196 5.46 -17.15 -16.34
CA LEU A 196 5.30 -15.70 -16.34
C LEU A 196 6.56 -14.96 -16.78
N LYS A 197 6.38 -13.80 -17.40
CA LYS A 197 7.49 -12.90 -17.76
C LYS A 197 8.32 -12.47 -16.55
N GLU A 198 9.63 -12.38 -16.76
CA GLU A 198 10.55 -11.77 -15.80
C GLU A 198 10.25 -10.27 -15.69
N TYR A 199 10.34 -9.74 -14.47
CA TYR A 199 10.15 -8.31 -14.25
C TYR A 199 11.40 -7.52 -14.67
N ILE A 200 11.23 -6.54 -15.55
CA ILE A 200 12.31 -5.69 -16.06
C ILE A 200 12.47 -4.45 -15.16
N THR A 201 13.64 -4.31 -14.53
CA THR A 201 14.05 -3.11 -13.77
C THR A 201 14.35 -1.95 -14.71
N SER A 202 14.33 -0.70 -14.20
CA SER A 202 14.60 0.48 -15.01
C SER A 202 15.99 0.43 -15.66
N SER A 203 16.98 -0.12 -14.95
CA SER A 203 18.34 -0.32 -15.45
C SER A 203 18.45 -1.35 -16.58
N ARG A 204 17.57 -2.36 -16.61
CA ARG A 204 17.54 -3.42 -17.62
C ARG A 204 16.62 -3.09 -18.80
N ASP A 205 15.89 -1.98 -18.75
CA ASP A 205 14.99 -1.57 -19.83
C ASP A 205 15.72 -0.74 -20.89
N GLU A 206 16.08 -1.40 -21.99
CA GLU A 206 16.79 -0.77 -23.11
C GLU A 206 15.92 0.23 -23.87
N GLN A 207 14.61 -0.03 -24.01
CA GLN A 207 13.68 0.88 -24.67
C GLN A 207 13.55 2.17 -23.87
N LEU A 208 13.38 2.07 -22.55
CA LEU A 208 13.33 3.22 -21.66
C LEU A 208 14.60 4.06 -21.71
N ARG A 209 15.77 3.39 -21.71
CA ARG A 209 17.06 4.07 -21.87
C ARG A 209 17.19 4.75 -23.22
N GLY A 210 16.79 4.09 -24.31
CA GLY A 210 16.80 4.64 -25.66
C GLY A 210 15.92 5.89 -25.79
N LEU A 211 14.70 5.85 -25.24
CA LEU A 211 13.79 7.00 -25.18
C LEU A 211 14.39 8.16 -24.38
N ALA A 212 15.05 7.88 -23.25
CA ALA A 212 15.72 8.92 -22.47
C ALA A 212 16.82 9.61 -23.26
N MET A 213 17.63 8.86 -24.01
CA MET A 213 18.68 9.42 -24.86
C MET A 213 18.10 10.29 -25.98
N GLN A 214 17.01 9.85 -26.61
CA GLN A 214 16.29 10.62 -27.63
C GLN A 214 15.73 11.94 -27.07
N GLU A 215 15.06 11.86 -25.92
CA GLU A 215 14.43 13.01 -25.25
C GLU A 215 15.42 13.82 -24.39
N LYS A 216 16.71 13.46 -24.42
CA LYS A 216 17.80 14.08 -23.66
C LYS A 216 17.52 14.16 -22.15
N LYS A 217 16.88 13.13 -21.61
CA LYS A 217 16.57 12.98 -20.19
C LYS A 217 17.70 12.24 -19.49
N LYS A 218 17.99 12.65 -18.25
CA LYS A 218 19.13 12.16 -17.48
C LYS A 218 18.75 11.03 -16.54
N TYR A 219 17.51 11.00 -16.06
CA TYR A 219 17.03 10.05 -15.06
C TYR A 219 15.89 9.22 -15.62
N ILE A 220 15.98 7.90 -15.50
CA ILE A 220 14.89 6.98 -15.84
C ILE A 220 14.38 6.23 -14.62
N GLY A 221 13.07 5.96 -14.56
CA GLY A 221 12.50 5.21 -13.44
C GLY A 221 11.13 4.62 -13.78
N SER A 222 10.74 3.58 -13.05
CA SER A 222 9.41 3.02 -13.11
C SER A 222 8.55 3.56 -11.97
N SER A 223 7.22 3.55 -12.14
CA SER A 223 6.27 3.88 -11.07
C SER A 223 6.59 3.13 -9.76
N SER A 224 6.90 1.84 -9.85
CA SER A 224 7.30 1.00 -8.72
C SER A 224 8.63 1.40 -8.04
N SER A 225 9.62 1.90 -8.77
CA SER A 225 10.93 2.26 -8.20
C SER A 225 10.96 3.67 -7.60
N MET A 226 10.11 4.56 -8.09
CA MET A 226 10.09 5.97 -7.69
C MET A 226 9.22 6.27 -6.46
N THR A 227 8.12 5.53 -6.28
CA THR A 227 7.08 5.85 -5.27
C THR A 227 7.57 5.89 -3.82
N SER A 228 8.56 5.08 -3.43
CA SER A 228 9.05 5.08 -2.04
C SER A 228 9.83 6.35 -1.69
N VAL A 229 10.61 6.89 -2.63
CA VAL A 229 11.31 8.16 -2.44
C VAL A 229 10.34 9.34 -2.53
N LEU A 230 9.41 9.31 -3.49
CA LEU A 230 8.36 10.32 -3.62
C LEU A 230 7.48 10.43 -2.37
N SER A 231 7.25 9.33 -1.65
CA SER A 231 6.55 9.34 -0.36
C SER A 231 7.25 10.24 0.68
N HIS A 232 8.60 10.27 0.69
CA HIS A 232 9.33 11.17 1.58
C HIS A 232 9.18 12.65 1.20
N PHE A 233 9.09 12.96 -0.10
CA PHE A 233 8.78 14.32 -0.55
C PHE A 233 7.36 14.72 -0.17
N HIS A 234 6.38 13.81 -0.28
CA HIS A 234 5.03 14.02 0.27
C HIS A 234 5.07 14.34 1.77
N TYR A 235 5.79 13.55 2.59
CA TYR A 235 5.90 13.83 4.04
C TYR A 235 6.50 15.21 4.34
N LEU A 236 7.46 15.65 3.53
CA LEU A 236 8.12 16.94 3.68
C LEU A 236 7.17 18.09 3.29
N LEU A 237 6.57 18.02 2.10
CA LEU A 237 5.71 19.05 1.52
C LEU A 237 4.39 19.19 2.29
N SER A 238 3.75 18.06 2.61
CA SER A 238 2.50 18.00 3.36
C SER A 238 2.67 18.27 4.86
N GLN A 239 3.91 18.44 5.34
CA GLN A 239 4.22 18.60 6.77
C GLN A 239 3.62 17.47 7.62
N TRP A 240 3.84 16.22 7.20
CA TRP A 240 3.24 15.04 7.83
C TRP A 240 1.71 15.12 7.97
N ARG A 241 1.01 15.56 6.91
CA ARG A 241 -0.46 15.65 6.92
C ARG A 241 -1.09 14.35 7.42
N PRO A 242 -1.97 14.41 8.42
CA PRO A 242 -2.72 13.23 8.84
C PRO A 242 -3.63 12.77 7.71
N VAL A 243 -3.80 11.46 7.58
CA VAL A 243 -4.77 10.92 6.62
C VAL A 243 -6.19 11.32 7.00
N ASN A 244 -7.02 11.53 5.99
CA ASN A 244 -8.43 11.84 6.16
C ASN A 244 -9.23 10.52 6.29
N THR A 245 -10.01 10.40 7.36
CA THR A 245 -10.82 9.22 7.66
C THR A 245 -12.32 9.53 7.59
N THR A 246 -12.74 10.55 6.85
CA THR A 246 -14.16 10.92 6.70
C THR A 246 -15.00 9.84 6.00
N ASN A 247 -14.39 9.05 5.13
CA ASN A 247 -15.02 7.87 4.50
C ASN A 247 -15.13 6.65 5.43
N ILE A 248 -14.67 6.76 6.69
CA ILE A 248 -14.81 5.71 7.70
C ILE A 248 -16.01 6.05 8.59
N SER A 249 -16.79 5.03 8.97
CA SER A 249 -17.96 5.23 9.84
C SER A 249 -17.57 5.79 11.20
N ARG A 250 -18.47 6.61 11.76
CA ARG A 250 -18.30 7.22 13.08
C ARG A 250 -18.11 6.20 14.21
N GLY A 251 -18.59 4.97 14.02
CA GLY A 251 -18.50 3.89 15.00
C GLY A 251 -17.19 3.10 14.95
N PHE A 252 -16.28 3.42 14.02
CA PHE A 252 -14.99 2.75 13.92
C PHE A 252 -14.08 3.11 15.11
N PRO A 253 -13.46 2.14 15.78
CA PRO A 253 -12.84 2.38 17.09
C PRO A 253 -11.45 3.02 17.02
N ASP A 254 -10.70 2.85 15.92
CA ASP A 254 -9.36 3.42 15.79
C ASP A 254 -9.39 4.87 15.30
N ASP A 255 -8.60 5.73 15.94
CA ASP A 255 -8.51 7.17 15.64
C ASP A 255 -7.16 7.59 15.04
N LEU A 256 -6.24 6.65 14.81
CA LEU A 256 -4.90 6.94 14.32
C LEU A 256 -4.88 7.41 12.86
N ARG A 257 -4.48 8.66 12.65
CA ARG A 257 -4.39 9.27 11.32
C ARG A 257 -2.98 9.35 10.76
N THR A 258 -2.04 8.60 11.32
CA THR A 258 -0.64 8.62 10.85
C THR A 258 -0.37 7.48 9.87
N PHE A 259 0.51 7.74 8.91
CA PHE A 259 1.11 6.67 8.09
C PHE A 259 1.78 5.62 8.97
N THR A 260 1.75 4.38 8.49
CA THR A 260 2.31 3.24 9.22
C THR A 260 3.81 3.39 9.45
N ARG A 261 4.33 2.78 10.52
CA ARG A 261 5.77 2.79 10.84
C ARG A 261 6.64 2.41 9.63
N LEU A 262 6.19 1.41 8.85
CA LEU A 262 6.90 0.90 7.68
C LEU A 262 7.04 1.94 6.55
N LEU A 263 6.02 2.76 6.35
CA LEU A 263 6.08 3.81 5.32
C LEU A 263 6.89 5.03 5.76
N ARG A 264 7.03 5.22 7.07
CA ARG A 264 7.86 6.28 7.66
C ARG A 264 9.34 5.90 7.72
N THR A 265 9.69 4.64 7.47
CA THR A 265 11.06 4.13 7.42
C THR A 265 11.83 4.77 6.28
N PRO A 266 13.15 5.02 6.43
CA PRO A 266 13.98 5.56 5.33
C PRO A 266 13.84 4.76 4.03
N SER A 267 13.61 5.47 2.92
CA SER A 267 13.63 4.88 1.58
C SER A 267 15.07 4.82 1.07
N ALA A 268 15.41 3.71 0.41
CA ALA A 268 16.68 3.54 -0.28
C ALA A 268 16.44 3.19 -1.74
N MET A 269 17.36 3.60 -2.60
CA MET A 269 17.35 3.29 -4.03
C MET A 269 18.77 3.24 -4.60
N PHE A 270 18.92 2.60 -5.74
CA PHE A 270 20.12 2.70 -6.56
C PHE A 270 19.85 3.63 -7.74
N LEU A 271 20.83 4.46 -8.04
CA LEU A 271 20.93 5.26 -9.23
C LEU A 271 22.05 4.67 -10.09
N ARG A 272 21.68 3.80 -11.04
CA ARG A 272 22.58 3.00 -11.86
C ARG A 272 23.00 3.78 -13.09
N TYR A 273 24.30 4.01 -13.27
CA TYR A 273 24.79 4.75 -14.42
C TYR A 273 25.04 3.81 -15.61
N GLN A 274 24.48 4.13 -16.77
CA GLN A 274 24.75 3.42 -18.03
C GLN A 274 24.53 4.37 -19.21
N ASP A 275 25.52 4.45 -20.11
CA ASP A 275 25.45 5.19 -21.39
C ASP A 275 24.98 6.65 -21.28
N GLY A 276 25.37 7.35 -20.22
CA GLY A 276 25.01 8.76 -19.99
C GLY A 276 23.68 8.96 -19.28
N VAL A 277 22.94 7.88 -19.00
CA VAL A 277 21.65 7.89 -18.31
C VAL A 277 21.79 7.24 -16.93
N TYR A 278 20.99 7.71 -15.97
CA TYR A 278 20.94 7.18 -14.62
C TYR A 278 19.59 6.53 -14.33
N ALA A 279 19.57 5.22 -14.14
CA ALA A 279 18.37 4.45 -13.87
C ALA A 279 18.08 4.30 -12.38
N ILE A 280 16.84 4.59 -11.98
CA ILE A 280 16.34 4.48 -10.61
C ILE A 280 15.78 3.08 -10.40
N ASP A 281 16.49 2.31 -9.59
CA ASP A 281 16.11 0.97 -9.16
C ASP A 281 15.81 0.95 -7.66
N ALA A 282 14.80 0.17 -7.28
CA ALA A 282 14.46 -0.03 -5.88
C ALA A 282 15.58 -0.78 -5.15
N ASP A 283 15.85 -0.39 -3.91
CA ASP A 283 16.73 -1.13 -3.01
C ASP A 283 16.01 -2.36 -2.44
N LYS A 284 16.62 -3.54 -2.63
CA LYS A 284 16.09 -4.84 -2.19
C LYS A 284 16.86 -5.46 -1.01
N GLU A 285 17.74 -4.70 -0.33
CA GLU A 285 18.60 -5.26 0.72
C GLU A 285 17.81 -6.00 1.81
N PHE A 286 16.62 -5.50 2.12
CA PHE A 286 15.72 -6.06 3.13
C PHE A 286 14.41 -6.57 2.54
N ASP A 287 14.37 -6.85 1.23
CA ASP A 287 13.23 -7.56 0.67
C ASP A 287 13.17 -8.96 1.29
N THR A 288 11.94 -9.39 1.59
CA THR A 288 11.68 -10.68 2.25
C THR A 288 10.66 -11.47 1.46
N ALA A 289 10.84 -12.77 1.44
CA ALA A 289 9.93 -13.71 0.80
C ALA A 289 8.54 -13.64 1.46
N ASN A 290 7.50 -13.56 0.65
CA ASN A 290 6.12 -13.68 1.10
C ASN A 290 5.22 -14.21 -0.01
N ILE A 291 4.14 -14.88 0.38
CA ILE A 291 3.12 -15.47 -0.50
C ILE A 291 2.48 -14.45 -1.47
N LEU A 292 2.39 -13.17 -1.07
CA LEU A 292 1.61 -12.17 -1.78
C LEU A 292 2.31 -11.67 -3.07
N MET A 293 3.64 -11.78 -3.14
CA MET A 293 4.40 -11.35 -4.33
C MET A 293 3.96 -12.08 -5.60
N ASN A 294 3.74 -13.40 -5.50
CA ASN A 294 3.34 -14.24 -6.63
C ASN A 294 1.85 -14.06 -6.94
N LEU A 295 1.02 -13.97 -5.91
CA LEU A 295 -0.43 -13.94 -6.07
C LEU A 295 -0.91 -12.68 -6.83
N GLY A 296 -0.21 -11.55 -6.71
CA GLY A 296 -0.55 -10.32 -7.43
C GLY A 296 -0.66 -10.53 -8.94
N LYS A 297 0.37 -11.11 -9.58
CA LYS A 297 0.37 -11.36 -11.04
C LYS A 297 -0.71 -12.36 -11.46
N SER A 298 -0.92 -13.41 -10.65
CA SER A 298 -1.96 -14.39 -10.90
C SER A 298 -3.35 -13.75 -10.85
N MET A 299 -3.61 -12.89 -9.86
CA MET A 299 -4.89 -12.21 -9.74
C MET A 299 -5.10 -11.14 -10.82
N GLU A 300 -4.06 -10.44 -11.25
CA GLU A 300 -4.14 -9.51 -12.39
C GLU A 300 -4.65 -10.22 -13.65
N LYS A 301 -4.07 -11.38 -13.98
CA LYS A 301 -4.56 -12.23 -15.08
C LYS A 301 -5.97 -12.76 -14.81
N LEU A 302 -6.28 -13.22 -13.60
CA LEU A 302 -7.63 -13.66 -13.23
C LEU A 302 -8.68 -12.58 -13.45
N LEU A 303 -8.37 -11.30 -13.20
CA LEU A 303 -9.36 -10.21 -13.30
C LEU A 303 -9.53 -9.69 -14.73
N THR A 304 -8.61 -10.02 -15.64
CA THR A 304 -8.54 -9.46 -17.01
C THR A 304 -8.70 -10.49 -18.12
N MET A 305 -8.56 -11.78 -17.82
CA MET A 305 -8.65 -12.86 -18.81
C MET A 305 -9.95 -13.64 -18.69
N PRO A 306 -10.52 -14.09 -19.82
CA PRO A 306 -11.54 -15.14 -19.82
C PRO A 306 -11.09 -16.39 -19.06
N LYS A 307 -12.06 -17.14 -18.53
CA LYS A 307 -11.82 -18.30 -17.66
C LYS A 307 -10.98 -19.38 -18.32
N ASP A 308 -11.30 -19.71 -19.56
CA ASP A 308 -10.61 -20.73 -20.35
C ASP A 308 -9.15 -20.37 -20.62
N GLU A 309 -8.85 -19.10 -20.89
CA GLU A 309 -7.48 -18.61 -21.05
C GLU A 309 -6.72 -18.58 -19.72
N PHE A 310 -7.34 -18.14 -18.63
CA PHE A 310 -6.71 -18.12 -17.31
C PHE A 310 -6.37 -19.54 -16.79
N GLU A 311 -7.24 -20.52 -17.07
CA GLU A 311 -7.00 -21.92 -16.70
C GLU A 311 -5.83 -22.56 -17.45
N ARG A 312 -5.32 -21.96 -18.53
CA ARG A 312 -4.07 -22.39 -19.20
C ARG A 312 -2.83 -22.18 -18.34
N TYR A 313 -2.87 -21.31 -17.33
CA TYR A 313 -1.77 -21.12 -16.38
C TYR A 313 -1.75 -22.16 -15.25
N ARG A 314 -2.74 -23.05 -15.20
CA ARG A 314 -2.73 -24.16 -14.25
C ARG A 314 -1.68 -25.20 -14.65
N ARG A 315 -0.84 -25.64 -13.71
CA ARG A 315 0.19 -26.67 -13.92
C ARG A 315 -0.36 -27.97 -14.49
N SER A 316 -1.58 -28.34 -14.13
CA SER A 316 -2.28 -29.55 -14.62
C SER A 316 -3.06 -29.35 -15.92
N SER A 317 -3.04 -28.14 -16.51
CA SER A 317 -3.76 -27.87 -17.75
C SER A 317 -3.21 -28.69 -18.92
N LYS A 318 -4.10 -29.26 -19.72
CA LYS A 318 -3.72 -29.99 -20.95
C LYS A 318 -3.24 -29.05 -22.05
N ASN A 319 -3.78 -27.83 -22.09
CA ASN A 319 -3.42 -26.77 -23.03
C ASN A 319 -2.67 -25.66 -22.30
N LYS A 320 -1.62 -26.06 -21.57
CA LYS A 320 -0.84 -25.16 -20.72
C LYS A 320 -0.13 -24.11 -21.58
N ILE A 321 -0.18 -22.85 -21.15
CA ILE A 321 0.59 -21.78 -21.81
C ILE A 321 2.09 -22.03 -21.64
N THR A 322 2.84 -21.90 -22.74
CA THR A 322 4.31 -22.00 -22.71
C THR A 322 4.95 -20.67 -22.34
N ALA A 323 6.19 -20.72 -21.85
CA ALA A 323 6.93 -19.49 -21.56
C ALA A 323 7.22 -18.67 -22.83
N GLU A 324 7.31 -19.31 -24.00
CA GLU A 324 7.44 -18.66 -25.30
C GLU A 324 6.16 -17.91 -25.69
N GLU A 325 5.00 -18.55 -25.54
CA GLU A 325 3.69 -17.91 -25.78
C GLU A 325 3.49 -16.71 -24.86
N GLU A 326 3.77 -16.87 -23.55
CA GLU A 326 3.67 -15.78 -22.59
C GLU A 326 4.63 -14.63 -22.92
N ARG A 327 5.89 -14.92 -23.28
CA ARG A 327 6.86 -13.91 -23.71
C ARG A 327 6.41 -13.12 -24.93
N ALA A 328 5.68 -13.76 -25.85
CA ALA A 328 5.18 -13.14 -27.07
C ALA A 328 4.02 -12.15 -26.83
N ILE A 329 3.27 -12.26 -25.72
CA ILE A 329 2.21 -11.30 -25.38
C ILE A 329 2.85 -9.97 -24.99
N PRO A 330 2.73 -8.87 -25.74
CA PRO A 330 3.46 -7.65 -25.43
C PRO A 330 2.99 -6.99 -24.12
N GLU A 331 3.90 -6.36 -23.38
CA GLU A 331 3.53 -5.57 -22.19
C GLU A 331 3.26 -4.12 -22.60
N SER A 332 2.22 -3.53 -22.02
CA SER A 332 1.79 -2.17 -22.34
C SER A 332 2.31 -1.16 -21.31
N TYR A 333 2.94 -0.09 -21.80
CA TYR A 333 3.54 0.95 -20.98
C TYR A 333 3.14 2.34 -21.44
N HIS A 334 2.90 3.23 -20.49
CA HIS A 334 2.97 4.68 -20.72
C HIS A 334 4.36 5.21 -20.37
N TYR A 335 4.83 6.14 -21.20
CA TYR A 335 6.03 6.92 -20.97
C TYR A 335 5.67 8.40 -20.79
N SER A 336 6.28 9.03 -19.81
CA SER A 336 5.98 10.39 -19.40
C SER A 336 7.26 11.12 -19.00
N THR A 337 7.42 12.39 -19.37
CA THR A 337 8.58 13.20 -19.00
C THR A 337 8.22 14.37 -18.10
N TYR A 338 9.15 14.72 -17.22
CA TYR A 338 9.08 15.94 -16.42
C TYR A 338 10.48 16.35 -15.94
N GLY A 339 10.91 17.58 -16.27
CA GLY A 339 12.29 17.97 -16.04
C GLY A 339 13.26 17.02 -16.77
N ASP A 340 14.22 16.49 -16.02
CA ASP A 340 15.19 15.51 -16.51
C ASP A 340 14.75 14.05 -16.30
N PHE A 341 13.53 13.82 -15.80
CA PHE A 341 12.97 12.49 -15.66
C PHE A 341 12.25 12.02 -16.93
N LEU A 342 12.47 10.75 -17.25
CA LEU A 342 11.64 9.94 -18.13
C LEU A 342 11.12 8.74 -17.32
N MET A 343 9.80 8.66 -17.16
CA MET A 343 9.13 7.72 -16.28
C MET A 343 8.31 6.71 -17.07
N ARG A 344 8.36 5.44 -16.66
CA ARG A 344 7.57 4.34 -17.21
C ARG A 344 6.49 3.91 -16.22
N SER A 345 5.28 3.70 -16.70
CA SER A 345 4.25 2.97 -15.95
C SER A 345 3.70 1.82 -16.78
N GLN A 346 3.68 0.63 -16.20
CA GLN A 346 2.94 -0.51 -16.73
C GLN A 346 1.44 -0.21 -16.65
N LEU A 347 0.68 -0.67 -17.63
CA LEU A 347 -0.76 -0.48 -17.72
C LEU A 347 -1.46 -1.83 -17.49
N ASP A 348 -2.25 -1.89 -16.41
CA ASP A 348 -2.88 -3.14 -15.99
C ASP A 348 -4.25 -3.33 -16.66
N ALA A 349 -5.06 -2.27 -16.78
CA ALA A 349 -6.38 -2.33 -17.36
C ALA A 349 -6.86 -1.00 -17.98
N TYR A 350 -7.83 -1.10 -18.88
CA TYR A 350 -8.40 0.01 -19.62
C TYR A 350 -9.94 -0.07 -19.70
N ASP A 351 -10.61 1.07 -19.57
CA ASP A 351 -12.01 1.25 -19.95
C ASP A 351 -12.25 2.67 -20.53
N PRO A 352 -12.72 2.80 -21.79
CA PRO A 352 -12.92 4.09 -22.46
C PRO A 352 -14.01 4.97 -21.83
N ARG A 353 -14.87 4.39 -20.96
CA ARG A 353 -15.93 5.14 -20.28
C ARG A 353 -15.40 5.88 -19.06
N LEU A 354 -14.19 5.56 -18.59
CA LEU A 354 -13.53 6.29 -17.51
C LEU A 354 -12.91 7.61 -18.03
N PRO A 355 -12.81 8.64 -17.17
CA PRO A 355 -12.15 9.90 -17.51
C PRO A 355 -10.68 9.75 -17.94
N GLY A 356 -10.14 10.83 -18.52
CA GLY A 356 -8.73 10.92 -18.87
C GLY A 356 -8.30 9.94 -19.95
N THR A 357 -7.32 9.09 -19.65
CA THR A 357 -6.82 8.07 -20.58
C THR A 357 -7.68 6.81 -20.60
N GLY A 358 -8.65 6.68 -19.69
CA GLY A 358 -9.39 5.44 -19.45
C GLY A 358 -8.57 4.34 -18.77
N MET A 359 -7.29 4.56 -18.50
CA MET A 359 -6.41 3.58 -17.86
C MET A 359 -6.62 3.57 -16.35
N PHE A 360 -6.55 2.40 -15.75
CA PHE A 360 -6.56 2.23 -14.30
C PHE A 360 -5.69 1.05 -13.90
N ASP A 361 -5.30 1.04 -12.64
CA ASP A 361 -4.36 0.08 -12.10
C ASP A 361 -5.09 -1.00 -11.28
N LEU A 362 -4.59 -2.24 -11.34
CA LEU A 362 -5.21 -3.38 -10.65
C LEU A 362 -4.42 -3.72 -9.40
N LYS A 363 -5.06 -3.57 -8.24
CA LYS A 363 -4.48 -3.94 -6.95
C LYS A 363 -5.31 -5.02 -6.28
N THR A 364 -4.65 -5.76 -5.42
CA THR A 364 -5.31 -6.70 -4.53
C THR A 364 -4.98 -6.39 -3.09
N ARG A 365 -5.95 -6.67 -2.22
CA ARG A 365 -5.87 -6.43 -0.80
C ARG A 365 -6.11 -7.73 -0.03
N ALA A 366 -5.00 -8.32 0.43
CA ALA A 366 -5.07 -9.40 1.38
C ALA A 366 -5.62 -8.87 2.73
N VAL A 367 -6.50 -9.64 3.36
CA VAL A 367 -7.07 -9.33 4.68
C VAL A 367 -6.00 -9.19 5.77
N ALA A 368 -6.34 -8.48 6.83
CA ALA A 368 -5.45 -8.18 7.94
C ALA A 368 -4.74 -9.43 8.52
N SER A 369 -5.43 -10.56 8.67
CA SER A 369 -4.83 -11.80 9.19
C SER A 369 -3.65 -12.31 8.34
N ILE A 370 -3.73 -12.16 7.02
CA ILE A 370 -2.67 -12.57 6.09
C ILE A 370 -1.56 -11.54 6.09
N ARG A 371 -1.91 -10.25 6.00
CA ARG A 371 -0.90 -9.17 5.98
C ARG A 371 -0.05 -9.18 7.24
N MET A 372 -0.65 -9.46 8.40
CA MET A 372 -0.01 -9.43 9.72
C MET A 372 0.83 -10.66 10.05
N ASP A 373 0.77 -11.71 9.24
CA ASP A 373 1.53 -12.95 9.45
C ASP A 373 1.78 -13.66 8.10
N ALA A 374 2.36 -12.94 7.15
CA ALA A 374 2.44 -13.37 5.75
C ALA A 374 3.34 -14.60 5.51
N ARG A 375 4.31 -14.89 6.40
CA ARG A 375 5.13 -16.10 6.30
C ARG A 375 4.39 -17.35 6.82
N ASN A 376 3.53 -17.18 7.83
CA ASN A 376 2.69 -18.22 8.43
C ASN A 376 1.20 -18.00 8.08
N PHE A 377 0.95 -17.66 6.82
CA PHE A 377 -0.36 -17.24 6.33
C PHE A 377 -1.43 -18.31 6.54
N GLU A 378 -1.04 -19.58 6.64
CA GLU A 378 -1.91 -20.74 6.82
C GLU A 378 -2.81 -20.56 8.06
N HIS A 379 -2.30 -19.89 9.10
CA HIS A 379 -3.08 -19.58 10.29
C HIS A 379 -4.13 -18.48 10.07
N GLY A 380 -3.88 -17.57 9.11
CA GLY A 380 -4.75 -16.44 8.78
C GLY A 380 -5.82 -16.72 7.72
N LEU A 381 -5.71 -17.83 6.96
CA LEU A 381 -6.59 -18.20 5.84
C LEU A 381 -8.09 -18.15 6.13
N GLY A 382 -8.48 -18.46 7.37
CA GLY A 382 -9.89 -18.52 7.74
C GLY A 382 -10.56 -17.17 7.99
N TYR A 383 -9.84 -16.06 7.90
CA TYR A 383 -10.43 -14.74 8.09
C TYR A 383 -11.31 -14.41 6.89
N GLU A 384 -12.54 -13.95 7.15
CA GLU A 384 -13.50 -13.58 6.12
C GLU A 384 -13.92 -12.12 6.24
N ILE A 385 -14.28 -11.49 5.12
CA ILE A 385 -14.97 -10.20 5.14
C ILE A 385 -16.48 -10.47 5.02
N ARG A 386 -17.23 -10.12 6.06
CA ARG A 386 -18.66 -10.42 6.21
C ARG A 386 -19.55 -9.19 6.16
N SER A 387 -19.01 -8.02 6.48
CA SER A 387 -19.77 -6.76 6.52
C SER A 387 -19.05 -5.63 5.80
N ILE A 388 -19.80 -4.60 5.43
CA ILE A 388 -19.23 -3.36 4.88
C ILE A 388 -18.49 -2.60 5.98
N HIS A 389 -19.15 -2.41 7.14
CA HIS A 389 -18.63 -1.66 8.29
C HIS A 389 -18.22 -2.58 9.45
N GLY A 390 -17.29 -2.14 10.28
CA GLY A 390 -16.84 -2.83 11.49
C GLY A 390 -15.32 -2.79 11.68
N GLU A 391 -14.84 -3.12 12.88
CA GLU A 391 -13.42 -3.13 13.21
C GLU A 391 -12.64 -4.29 12.58
N PHE A 392 -13.26 -5.46 12.45
CA PHE A 392 -12.71 -6.65 11.83
C PHE A 392 -13.77 -7.34 10.98
N GLU A 393 -13.32 -8.24 10.11
CA GLU A 393 -14.15 -8.99 9.16
C GLU A 393 -14.98 -8.04 8.29
N SER A 394 -14.43 -6.86 7.98
CA SER A 394 -15.12 -5.77 7.28
C SER A 394 -14.26 -5.14 6.17
N TYR A 395 -14.91 -4.59 5.15
CA TYR A 395 -14.23 -3.79 4.12
C TYR A 395 -13.70 -2.47 4.70
N GLU A 396 -14.44 -1.86 5.62
CA GLU A 396 -14.04 -0.63 6.30
C GLU A 396 -12.69 -0.78 7.02
N ARG A 397 -12.44 -1.92 7.67
CA ARG A 397 -11.13 -2.21 8.28
C ARG A 397 -10.02 -2.24 7.24
N GLU A 398 -10.25 -2.92 6.12
CA GLU A 398 -9.25 -3.05 5.06
C GLU A 398 -8.99 -1.70 4.38
N TYR A 399 -10.03 -0.89 4.18
CA TYR A 399 -9.94 0.46 3.62
C TYR A 399 -9.20 1.42 4.56
N TYR A 400 -9.57 1.49 5.84
CA TYR A 400 -8.86 2.29 6.86
C TYR A 400 -7.36 1.95 6.89
N ASP A 401 -7.07 0.66 6.85
CA ASP A 401 -5.71 0.17 6.78
C ASP A 401 -4.98 0.52 5.48
N MET A 402 -5.68 0.58 4.36
CA MET A 402 -5.11 1.01 3.08
C MET A 402 -4.79 2.50 3.10
N ILE A 403 -5.66 3.34 3.62
CA ILE A 403 -5.46 4.80 3.69
C ILE A 403 -4.12 5.12 4.36
N ARG A 404 -3.86 4.51 5.51
CA ARG A 404 -2.62 4.72 6.28
C ARG A 404 -1.40 4.06 5.65
N ALA A 405 -1.61 3.15 4.70
CA ALA A 405 -0.57 2.34 4.10
C ALA A 405 -0.50 2.50 2.57
N ALA A 406 -1.27 1.70 1.84
CA ALA A 406 -1.13 1.54 0.39
C ALA A 406 -1.42 2.82 -0.40
N LEU A 407 -2.39 3.62 0.05
CA LEU A 407 -3.00 4.65 -0.79
C LEU A 407 -2.02 5.71 -1.25
N LEU A 408 -1.01 6.07 -0.45
CA LEU A 408 0.00 7.04 -0.89
C LEU A 408 0.79 6.53 -2.10
N LYS A 409 1.22 5.27 -2.09
CA LYS A 409 1.96 4.68 -3.22
C LYS A 409 1.08 4.57 -4.46
N TYR A 410 -0.16 4.18 -4.24
CA TYR A 410 -1.21 4.06 -5.23
C TYR A 410 -1.50 5.39 -5.94
N SER A 411 -1.73 6.46 -5.17
CA SER A 411 -1.90 7.82 -5.67
C SER A 411 -0.70 8.29 -6.52
N LEU A 412 0.53 7.99 -6.09
CA LEU A 412 1.73 8.29 -6.86
C LEU A 412 1.83 7.45 -8.15
N GLN A 413 1.45 6.16 -8.12
CA GLN A 413 1.44 5.31 -9.31
C GLN A 413 0.45 5.79 -10.37
N VAL A 414 -0.77 6.13 -9.94
CA VAL A 414 -1.84 6.65 -10.80
C VAL A 414 -1.39 7.93 -11.50
N ARG A 415 -0.73 8.85 -10.77
CA ARG A 415 -0.17 10.08 -11.35
C ARG A 415 0.96 9.84 -12.34
N ILE A 416 1.90 8.94 -12.03
CA ILE A 416 2.99 8.58 -12.95
C ILE A 416 2.42 7.94 -14.23
N GLY A 417 1.43 7.05 -14.08
CA GLY A 417 0.80 6.31 -15.17
C GLY A 417 -0.27 7.06 -15.95
N ARG A 418 -0.66 8.27 -15.50
CA ARG A 418 -1.78 9.05 -16.05
C ARG A 418 -3.09 8.24 -16.06
N MET A 419 -3.34 7.54 -14.96
CA MET A 419 -4.49 6.67 -14.75
C MET A 419 -5.62 7.43 -14.03
N ASP A 420 -6.86 6.94 -14.14
CA ASP A 420 -8.03 7.52 -13.46
C ASP A 420 -8.14 7.07 -11.99
N GLY A 421 -7.69 5.86 -11.68
CA GLY A 421 -7.90 5.27 -10.37
C GLY A 421 -7.35 3.86 -10.24
N ILE A 422 -7.82 3.17 -9.20
CA ILE A 422 -7.36 1.84 -8.83
C ILE A 422 -8.53 0.94 -8.53
N PHE A 423 -8.55 -0.22 -9.18
CA PHE A 423 -9.44 -1.31 -8.86
C PHE A 423 -8.80 -2.20 -7.79
N VAL A 424 -9.51 -2.47 -6.69
CA VAL A 424 -9.03 -3.27 -5.56
C VAL A 424 -9.88 -4.53 -5.40
N ALA A 425 -9.25 -5.71 -5.49
CA ALA A 425 -9.87 -6.98 -5.12
C ALA A 425 -9.49 -7.39 -3.68
N PHE A 426 -10.48 -7.58 -2.80
CA PHE A 426 -10.25 -7.99 -1.40
C PHE A 426 -10.28 -9.51 -1.26
N HIS A 427 -9.28 -10.11 -0.61
CA HIS A 427 -9.13 -11.56 -0.56
C HIS A 427 -8.43 -12.07 0.71
N ASN A 428 -8.61 -13.35 1.01
CA ASN A 428 -7.83 -14.07 2.03
C ASN A 428 -6.85 -15.08 1.44
N ILE A 429 -6.45 -14.87 0.18
CA ILE A 429 -5.59 -15.73 -0.66
C ILE A 429 -6.20 -17.09 -1.06
N GLN A 430 -7.34 -17.48 -0.49
CA GLN A 430 -8.14 -18.63 -0.95
C GLN A 430 -9.40 -18.18 -1.71
N ARG A 431 -9.98 -17.06 -1.31
CA ARG A 431 -11.24 -16.55 -1.83
C ARG A 431 -11.17 -15.04 -2.03
N ILE A 432 -11.85 -14.55 -3.06
CA ILE A 432 -12.16 -13.13 -3.22
C ILE A 432 -13.49 -12.85 -2.54
N PHE A 433 -13.55 -11.76 -1.77
CA PHE A 433 -14.77 -11.34 -1.06
C PHE A 433 -15.57 -10.31 -1.85
N GLY A 434 -14.89 -9.44 -2.59
CA GLY A 434 -15.49 -8.34 -3.32
C GLY A 434 -14.44 -7.36 -3.81
N PHE A 435 -14.94 -6.25 -4.35
CA PHE A 435 -14.17 -5.30 -5.14
C PHE A 435 -14.52 -3.86 -4.75
N GLN A 436 -13.61 -2.93 -4.98
CA GLN A 436 -13.85 -1.50 -4.86
C GLN A 436 -13.02 -0.77 -5.91
N TYR A 437 -13.60 0.21 -6.59
CA TYR A 437 -12.85 1.17 -7.40
C TYR A 437 -12.61 2.44 -6.57
N ILE A 438 -11.37 2.89 -6.51
CA ILE A 438 -10.94 4.10 -5.79
C ILE A 438 -10.33 5.03 -6.84
N ASN A 439 -11.09 6.04 -7.26
CA ASN A 439 -10.64 7.03 -8.23
C ASN A 439 -9.64 8.02 -7.60
N LEU A 440 -8.97 8.81 -8.45
CA LEU A 440 -7.96 9.78 -8.01
C LEU A 440 -8.51 10.82 -7.03
N ALA A 441 -9.77 11.24 -7.19
CA ALA A 441 -10.42 12.19 -6.28
C ALA A 441 -10.60 11.58 -4.87
N GLU A 442 -10.98 10.31 -4.75
CA GLU A 442 -11.08 9.63 -3.46
C GLU A 442 -9.70 9.38 -2.83
N LEU A 443 -8.67 9.07 -3.65
CA LEU A 443 -7.28 8.99 -3.19
C LEU A 443 -6.81 10.33 -2.58
N ASP A 444 -7.11 11.44 -3.24
CA ASP A 444 -6.76 12.78 -2.77
C ASP A 444 -7.61 13.23 -1.59
N LEU A 445 -8.87 12.82 -1.50
CA LEU A 445 -9.65 13.06 -0.29
C LEU A 445 -8.97 12.40 0.91
N ALA A 446 -8.54 11.13 0.77
CA ALA A 446 -7.91 10.36 1.82
C ALA A 446 -6.51 10.88 2.22
N LEU A 447 -5.72 11.39 1.27
CA LEU A 447 -4.32 11.78 1.49
C LEU A 447 -4.13 13.29 1.64
N HIS A 448 -4.88 14.07 0.87
CA HIS A 448 -4.77 15.52 0.78
C HIS A 448 -5.92 16.27 1.45
N GLY A 449 -7.03 15.59 1.77
CA GLY A 449 -8.17 16.17 2.49
C GLY A 449 -9.24 16.77 1.59
N GLN A 450 -9.11 16.67 0.26
CA GLN A 450 -10.04 17.25 -0.71
C GLN A 450 -10.21 16.36 -1.94
N ASN A 451 -11.38 16.42 -2.59
CA ASN A 451 -11.64 15.67 -3.82
C ASN A 451 -11.01 16.31 -5.08
N ASP A 452 -10.77 17.62 -5.06
CA ASP A 452 -10.09 18.31 -6.16
C ASP A 452 -8.62 17.88 -6.20
N THR A 453 -8.20 17.32 -7.34
CA THR A 453 -6.87 16.74 -7.50
C THR A 453 -5.75 17.78 -7.60
N ALA A 454 -6.09 19.07 -7.72
CA ALA A 454 -5.13 20.15 -7.91
C ALA A 454 -4.00 20.14 -6.86
N LEU A 455 -4.32 19.88 -5.59
CA LEU A 455 -3.32 19.84 -4.51
C LEU A 455 -2.37 18.67 -4.64
N GLY A 456 -2.89 17.45 -4.86
CA GLY A 456 -2.06 16.27 -5.02
C GLY A 456 -1.22 16.32 -6.30
N ASP A 457 -1.79 16.84 -7.40
CA ASP A 457 -1.09 17.02 -8.67
C ASP A 457 0.06 18.02 -8.51
N ARG A 458 -0.20 19.14 -7.81
CA ARG A 458 0.82 20.15 -7.57
C ARG A 458 1.94 19.64 -6.66
N GLU A 459 1.59 18.92 -5.60
CA GLU A 459 2.55 18.32 -4.69
C GLU A 459 3.44 17.29 -5.41
N PHE A 460 2.85 16.48 -6.28
CA PHE A 460 3.58 15.49 -7.08
C PHE A 460 4.62 16.16 -7.99
N LEU A 461 4.23 17.22 -8.71
CA LEU A 461 5.13 17.98 -9.58
C LEU A 461 6.26 18.67 -8.79
N LEU A 462 5.95 19.26 -7.64
CA LEU A 462 6.95 19.86 -6.74
C LEU A 462 7.91 18.82 -6.17
N SER A 463 7.41 17.62 -5.84
CA SER A 463 8.22 16.48 -5.39
C SER A 463 9.26 16.10 -6.45
N LEU A 464 8.84 15.99 -7.72
CA LEU A 464 9.75 15.70 -8.84
C LEU A 464 10.79 16.82 -9.04
N GLN A 465 10.40 18.10 -8.97
CA GLN A 465 11.36 19.21 -9.13
C GLN A 465 12.44 19.21 -8.04
N LEU A 466 12.04 19.05 -6.78
CA LEU A 466 12.98 18.97 -5.66
C LEU A 466 13.88 17.75 -5.79
N TRP A 467 13.33 16.62 -6.22
CA TRP A 467 14.12 15.42 -6.43
C TRP A 467 15.11 15.55 -7.58
N ASN A 468 14.74 16.16 -8.71
CA ASN A 468 15.64 16.45 -9.84
C ASN A 468 16.89 17.21 -9.34
N LYS A 469 16.67 18.27 -8.56
CA LYS A 469 17.75 19.10 -8.00
C LYS A 469 18.69 18.30 -7.08
N VAL A 470 18.11 17.43 -6.26
CA VAL A 470 18.89 16.52 -5.41
C VAL A 470 19.75 15.58 -6.26
N LEU A 471 19.17 14.96 -7.30
CA LEU A 471 19.90 14.05 -8.17
C LEU A 471 20.99 14.77 -8.97
N ASP A 472 20.75 16.01 -9.42
CA ASP A 472 21.77 16.78 -10.14
C ASP A 472 22.97 17.09 -9.26
N LYS A 473 22.73 17.46 -8.00
CA LYS A 473 23.80 17.71 -7.05
C LYS A 473 24.59 16.44 -6.72
N VAL A 474 23.91 15.31 -6.58
CA VAL A 474 24.54 14.00 -6.32
C VAL A 474 25.35 13.54 -7.54
N THR A 475 24.80 13.60 -8.74
CA THR A 475 25.49 13.18 -9.98
C THR A 475 26.59 14.15 -10.40
N ALA A 476 26.54 15.42 -10.00
CA ALA A 476 27.67 16.33 -10.14
C ALA A 476 28.82 15.99 -9.19
N ARG A 477 28.52 15.50 -7.97
CA ARG A 477 29.52 15.08 -6.98
C ARG A 477 30.19 13.74 -7.35
N PHE A 478 29.41 12.81 -7.90
CA PHE A 478 29.83 11.48 -8.33
C PHE A 478 29.46 11.23 -9.81
N PRO A 479 30.15 11.89 -10.75
CA PRO A 479 29.84 11.79 -12.17
C PRO A 479 30.15 10.39 -12.70
N LYS A 480 29.25 9.87 -13.55
CA LYS A 480 29.38 8.59 -14.25
C LYS A 480 29.59 7.36 -13.35
N GLN A 481 29.05 7.40 -12.13
CA GLN A 481 29.12 6.30 -11.16
C GLN A 481 27.72 5.84 -10.76
N SER A 482 27.57 4.55 -10.51
CA SER A 482 26.40 4.02 -9.80
C SER A 482 26.43 4.50 -8.35
N ILE A 483 25.30 4.97 -7.84
CA ILE A 483 25.19 5.57 -6.50
C ILE A 483 24.03 4.93 -5.75
N ARG A 484 24.24 4.60 -4.48
CA ARG A 484 23.17 4.20 -3.57
C ARG A 484 22.72 5.41 -2.75
N LEU A 485 21.43 5.70 -2.77
CA LEU A 485 20.85 6.85 -2.08
C LEU A 485 19.89 6.43 -0.98
N HIS A 486 19.88 7.19 0.11
CA HIS A 486 18.91 7.07 1.20
C HIS A 486 18.23 8.41 1.47
N PHE A 487 16.91 8.36 1.64
CA PHE A 487 16.05 9.51 1.92
C PHE A 487 15.29 9.26 3.22
N GLU A 488 15.35 10.20 4.15
CA GLU A 488 14.60 10.14 5.41
C GLU A 488 14.05 11.51 5.79
N THR A 489 12.75 11.69 5.59
CA THR A 489 12.01 12.82 6.17
C THR A 489 11.87 12.62 7.66
N ARG A 490 12.24 13.63 8.43
CA ARG A 490 12.18 13.66 9.90
C ARG A 490 11.16 14.70 10.32
N ASP A 491 10.37 14.33 11.32
CA ASP A 491 9.60 15.31 12.08
C ASP A 491 10.53 16.09 13.02
N SER A 492 10.22 17.36 13.27
CA SER A 492 11.02 18.26 14.11
C SER A 492 10.15 19.35 14.70
N THR A 493 10.50 19.84 15.89
CA THR A 493 9.85 21.00 16.50
C THR A 493 9.99 22.21 15.56
N GLY A 494 8.88 22.63 14.96
CA GLY A 494 8.82 23.73 13.98
C GLY A 494 8.44 23.26 12.57
N SER A 495 9.40 22.68 11.84
CA SER A 495 9.17 22.21 10.47
C SER A 495 10.00 20.95 10.19
N PRO A 496 9.46 19.96 9.46
CA PRO A 496 10.17 18.78 9.05
C PRO A 496 11.28 19.14 8.07
N PHE A 497 12.24 18.23 7.98
CA PHE A 497 13.37 18.31 7.07
C PHE A 497 13.66 16.89 6.56
N MET A 498 14.46 16.79 5.50
CA MET A 498 14.82 15.50 4.91
C MET A 498 16.34 15.31 4.91
N TYR A 499 16.80 14.20 5.49
CA TYR A 499 18.16 13.73 5.27
C TYR A 499 18.26 13.03 3.92
N ILE A 500 19.33 13.32 3.19
CA ILE A 500 19.68 12.67 1.93
C ILE A 500 21.14 12.23 2.03
N PHE A 501 21.40 10.95 1.79
CA PHE A 501 22.75 10.40 1.76
C PHE A 501 22.99 9.73 0.41
N ALA A 502 24.18 9.93 -0.14
CA ALA A 502 24.62 9.32 -1.40
C ALA A 502 26.01 8.70 -1.19
N GLU A 503 26.13 7.42 -1.52
CA GLU A 503 27.41 6.70 -1.55
C GLU A 503 27.62 6.11 -2.96
N PRO A 504 28.79 6.31 -3.59
CA PRO A 504 29.13 5.60 -4.81
C PRO A 504 29.25 4.10 -4.50
N VAL A 505 28.78 3.27 -5.44
CA VAL A 505 28.80 1.81 -5.32
C VAL A 505 29.30 1.19 -6.61
N THR A 506 30.08 0.11 -6.49
CA THR A 506 30.46 -0.69 -7.67
C THR A 506 29.30 -1.59 -8.10
N GLU A 507 29.44 -2.21 -9.28
CA GLU A 507 28.45 -3.16 -9.78
C GLU A 507 28.39 -4.41 -8.89
N GLU A 508 29.54 -4.89 -8.39
CA GLU A 508 29.67 -6.02 -7.49
C GLU A 508 29.02 -5.73 -6.12
N GLU A 509 29.25 -4.54 -5.57
CA GLU A 509 28.64 -4.13 -4.30
C GLU A 509 27.12 -4.03 -4.41
N ALA A 510 26.64 -3.39 -5.48
CA ALA A 510 25.20 -3.31 -5.74
C ALA A 510 24.59 -4.70 -5.95
N TYR A 511 25.28 -5.59 -6.67
CA TYR A 511 24.85 -6.98 -6.85
C TYR A 511 24.78 -7.71 -5.52
N ALA A 512 25.80 -7.61 -4.67
CA ALA A 512 25.82 -8.23 -3.34
C ALA A 512 24.66 -7.73 -2.46
N ILE A 513 24.41 -6.42 -2.44
CA ILE A 513 23.31 -5.82 -1.68
C ILE A 513 21.94 -6.28 -2.22
N GLN A 514 21.76 -6.27 -3.54
CA GLN A 514 20.50 -6.64 -4.20
C GLN A 514 20.17 -8.14 -4.05
N ASN A 515 21.19 -8.99 -3.91
CA ASN A 515 21.02 -10.45 -3.79
C ASN A 515 21.21 -10.98 -2.36
N LYS A 516 21.38 -10.11 -1.36
CA LYS A 516 21.64 -10.47 0.05
C LYS A 516 20.70 -11.54 0.61
N ASN A 517 19.40 -11.47 0.27
CA ASN A 517 18.37 -12.40 0.76
C ASN A 517 17.88 -13.37 -0.31
N LYS A 518 18.53 -13.45 -1.47
CA LYS A 518 18.02 -14.20 -2.63
C LYS A 518 17.81 -15.69 -2.31
N ASP A 519 18.81 -16.35 -1.73
CA ASP A 519 18.71 -17.78 -1.40
C ASP A 519 17.57 -18.08 -0.43
N MET A 520 17.35 -17.21 0.57
CA MET A 520 16.22 -17.33 1.49
C MET A 520 14.87 -17.13 0.79
N ILE A 521 14.81 -16.20 -0.17
CA ILE A 521 13.61 -15.96 -0.98
C ILE A 521 13.30 -17.17 -1.86
N ASP A 522 14.31 -17.69 -2.55
CA ASP A 522 14.19 -18.83 -3.45
C ASP A 522 13.79 -20.09 -2.67
N ALA A 523 14.40 -20.34 -1.51
CA ALA A 523 14.03 -21.46 -0.62
C ALA A 523 12.57 -21.37 -0.14
N TYR A 524 12.13 -20.18 0.28
CA TYR A 524 10.74 -19.97 0.67
C TYR A 524 9.77 -20.16 -0.51
N GLN A 525 10.11 -19.65 -1.70
CA GLN A 525 9.30 -19.83 -2.90
C GLN A 525 9.16 -21.32 -3.26
N ARG A 526 10.25 -22.09 -3.24
CA ARG A 526 10.20 -23.55 -3.48
C ARG A 526 9.29 -24.26 -2.49
N ARG A 527 9.36 -23.92 -1.19
CA ARG A 527 8.48 -24.47 -0.14
C ARG A 527 7.01 -24.19 -0.45
N ILE A 528 6.69 -22.96 -0.80
CA ILE A 528 5.29 -22.53 -1.04
C ILE A 528 4.71 -23.09 -2.33
N LEU A 529 5.54 -23.25 -3.36
CA LEU A 529 5.13 -23.74 -4.67
C LEU A 529 5.17 -25.28 -4.77
N ASN A 530 5.59 -25.99 -3.70
CA ASN A 530 5.84 -27.43 -3.70
C ASN A 530 6.77 -27.88 -4.85
N LEU A 531 7.80 -27.09 -5.15
CA LEU A 531 8.78 -27.41 -6.19
C LEU A 531 9.80 -28.44 -5.70
N ALA A 532 10.25 -29.31 -6.61
CA ALA A 532 11.30 -30.29 -6.32
C ALA A 532 12.64 -29.58 -5.95
N PRO A 533 13.48 -30.20 -5.10
CA PRO A 533 14.82 -29.69 -4.84
C PRO A 533 15.65 -29.65 -6.14
N PRO A 534 16.62 -28.72 -6.26
CA PRO A 534 17.49 -28.66 -7.43
C PRO A 534 18.22 -30.01 -7.63
N PRO A 535 18.50 -30.42 -8.88
CA PRO A 535 19.29 -31.61 -9.14
C PRO A 535 20.65 -31.48 -8.45
N ILE A 536 21.11 -32.56 -7.80
CA ILE A 536 22.48 -32.64 -7.30
C ILE A 536 23.37 -32.79 -8.55
N GLU A 537 24.17 -31.77 -8.86
CA GLU A 537 25.17 -31.87 -9.92
C GLU A 537 26.25 -32.88 -9.50
N ASN A 538 26.15 -34.11 -10.01
CA ASN A 538 27.23 -35.09 -9.95
C ASN A 538 28.31 -34.68 -10.95
N ASN A 539 29.30 -33.92 -10.49
CA ASN A 539 30.50 -33.60 -11.26
C ASN A 539 31.40 -34.84 -11.41
N ASN A 540 31.14 -35.65 -12.43
CA ASN A 540 32.08 -36.59 -13.03
C ASN A 540 31.74 -36.72 -14.51
N ASP A 541 32.30 -35.83 -15.34
CA ASP A 541 32.87 -36.18 -16.64
C ASP A 541 33.61 -34.99 -17.25
N ASN A 542 34.93 -35.12 -17.31
CA ASN A 542 35.81 -34.25 -18.10
C ASN A 542 35.59 -34.55 -19.58
N ASN A 543 34.83 -33.72 -20.28
CA ASN A 543 35.11 -33.45 -21.69
C ASN A 543 34.69 -32.04 -22.09
N ASN A 544 35.63 -31.35 -22.71
CA ASN A 544 35.66 -29.92 -22.97
C ASN A 544 34.68 -29.53 -24.08
N THR A 545 33.60 -28.82 -23.77
CA THR A 545 32.89 -27.90 -24.69
C THR A 545 32.15 -26.83 -23.88
N THR A 546 32.45 -25.58 -24.19
CA THR A 546 31.98 -24.34 -23.55
C THR A 546 30.44 -24.24 -23.50
N THR A 547 29.88 -24.18 -22.30
CA THR A 547 28.61 -23.50 -22.02
C THR A 547 28.65 -22.98 -20.58
N THR A 548 28.48 -21.67 -20.43
CA THR A 548 28.66 -20.92 -19.20
C THR A 548 27.41 -21.00 -18.33
N THR A 549 27.42 -21.92 -17.38
CA THR A 549 26.53 -21.95 -16.21
C THR A 549 27.32 -22.64 -15.11
N THR A 550 27.64 -21.93 -14.02
CA THR A 550 27.97 -22.57 -12.74
C THR A 550 27.83 -21.57 -11.59
N THR A 551 26.78 -21.81 -10.82
CA THR A 551 26.77 -21.77 -9.35
C THR A 551 27.73 -22.82 -8.76
N ASP A 552 28.35 -22.47 -7.65
CA ASP A 552 28.43 -23.22 -6.38
C ASP A 552 29.80 -23.29 -5.69
N ALA A 553 29.70 -23.05 -4.39
CA ALA A 553 30.74 -23.14 -3.37
C ALA A 553 30.89 -24.59 -2.87
N ALA A 554 32.06 -24.90 -2.30
CA ALA A 554 32.24 -26.04 -1.42
C ALA A 554 33.13 -25.69 -0.21
N THR A 555 32.57 -25.92 0.98
CA THR A 555 33.21 -25.97 2.29
C THR A 555 33.92 -27.32 2.50
N PRO A 556 34.74 -27.45 3.56
CA PRO A 556 34.65 -28.66 4.38
C PRO A 556 34.47 -28.37 5.89
N ASP A 557 33.69 -29.29 6.45
CA ASP A 557 33.34 -29.67 7.83
C ASP A 557 34.60 -30.04 8.68
N ALA A 558 34.65 -30.18 10.03
CA ALA A 558 33.65 -30.39 11.06
C ALA A 558 34.26 -30.28 12.51
N THR A 559 33.38 -30.13 13.50
CA THR A 559 33.37 -30.68 14.89
C THR A 559 34.36 -30.18 15.97
N THR A 560 33.84 -29.55 17.04
CA THR A 560 33.76 -30.09 18.43
C THR A 560 33.26 -29.03 19.43
N THR A 561 32.19 -29.37 20.18
CA THR A 561 31.75 -28.71 21.42
C THR A 561 32.42 -29.37 22.64
N PRO A 562 32.71 -28.64 23.74
CA PRO A 562 31.74 -28.63 24.85
C PRO A 562 31.65 -27.33 25.70
N ASP A 563 30.45 -27.15 26.26
CA ASP A 563 30.02 -26.55 27.54
C ASP A 563 30.67 -25.32 28.23
N ALA A 564 29.76 -24.40 28.58
CA ALA A 564 29.60 -23.53 29.76
C ALA A 564 30.81 -23.07 30.61
N THR A 565 30.93 -21.74 30.83
CA THR A 565 30.73 -21.05 32.15
C THR A 565 31.08 -19.54 32.09
N ASP A 566 30.44 -18.77 32.98
CA ASP A 566 30.63 -17.34 33.30
C ASP A 566 32.09 -16.84 33.43
N ALA A 567 32.40 -15.64 32.91
CA ALA A 567 33.15 -14.59 33.63
C ALA A 567 33.30 -13.28 32.83
N ASN A 568 33.22 -12.16 33.56
CA ASN A 568 33.33 -10.74 33.17
C ASN A 568 34.71 -10.33 32.56
N PRO A 569 34.81 -9.13 31.96
CA PRO A 569 35.93 -8.74 31.10
C PRO A 569 37.12 -8.16 31.88
N THR A 570 38.33 -8.55 31.49
CA THR A 570 39.58 -7.89 31.91
C THR A 570 40.36 -7.42 30.69
N ASN A 571 40.62 -6.12 30.65
CA ASN A 571 41.43 -5.41 29.67
C ASN A 571 42.80 -6.09 29.47
N SER A 572 43.19 -6.34 28.22
CA SER A 572 44.58 -6.54 27.82
C SER A 572 44.93 -5.68 26.60
N PRO A 573 46.16 -5.13 26.49
CA PRO A 573 46.46 -3.98 25.64
C PRO A 573 46.78 -4.27 24.17
N ASP A 574 46.55 -5.49 23.67
CA ASP A 574 46.99 -5.92 22.33
C ASP A 574 45.98 -5.66 21.19
N ALA A 575 44.90 -4.90 21.45
CA ALA A 575 43.92 -4.53 20.42
C ALA A 575 44.37 -3.38 19.49
N ALA A 576 45.60 -2.87 19.63
CA ALA A 576 46.08 -1.72 18.85
C ALA A 576 46.72 -2.09 17.49
N ALA A 577 47.00 -3.37 17.22
CA ALA A 577 47.71 -3.80 16.01
C ALA A 577 46.82 -4.35 14.88
N ALA A 578 45.51 -4.51 15.09
CA ALA A 578 44.58 -5.06 14.09
C ALA A 578 43.74 -4.00 13.34
N ALA A 579 44.00 -2.70 13.56
CA ALA A 579 43.23 -1.60 12.97
C ALA A 579 43.84 -1.03 11.67
N ALA A 580 44.90 -1.64 11.13
CA ALA A 580 45.70 -1.07 10.04
C ALA A 580 45.26 -1.46 8.62
N ASP A 581 44.24 -2.33 8.47
CA ASP A 581 43.83 -2.86 7.15
C ASP A 581 42.34 -2.66 6.83
N ALA A 582 41.67 -1.75 7.54
CA ALA A 582 40.31 -1.36 7.18
C ALA A 582 40.35 -0.51 5.89
N PRO A 583 39.56 -0.85 4.84
CA PRO A 583 39.48 -0.01 3.66
C PRO A 583 39.10 1.42 4.06
N PRO A 584 39.63 2.45 3.37
CA PRO A 584 39.35 3.83 3.71
C PRO A 584 37.83 4.06 3.75
N PRO A 585 37.33 4.86 4.71
CA PRO A 585 35.91 5.12 4.83
C PRO A 585 35.38 5.69 3.52
N LYS A 586 34.29 5.10 3.01
CA LYS A 586 33.67 5.48 1.74
C LYS A 586 33.31 6.97 1.75
N ASP A 587 33.48 7.63 0.60
CA ASP A 587 33.13 9.04 0.42
C ASP A 587 31.61 9.22 0.42
N ILE A 588 31.03 9.40 1.60
CA ILE A 588 29.58 9.62 1.78
C ILE A 588 29.28 11.11 1.64
N PHE A 589 28.43 11.44 0.66
CA PHE A 589 27.88 12.78 0.51
C PHE A 589 26.52 12.87 1.23
N GLY A 590 26.44 13.75 2.23
CA GLY A 590 25.23 13.95 3.03
C GLY A 590 24.67 15.36 2.88
N MET A 591 23.35 15.48 2.81
CA MET A 591 22.63 16.75 2.73
C MET A 591 21.40 16.77 3.63
N VAL A 592 20.98 17.97 4.01
CA VAL A 592 19.71 18.25 4.68
C VAL A 592 18.88 19.20 3.82
N LEU A 593 17.71 18.74 3.40
CA LEU A 593 16.72 19.55 2.69
C LEU A 593 15.69 20.14 3.67
N THR A 594 15.48 21.44 3.58
CA THR A 594 14.43 22.17 4.30
C THR A 594 13.60 22.98 3.33
N ILE A 595 12.34 23.23 3.66
CA ILE A 595 11.40 23.97 2.79
C ILE A 595 10.62 25.03 3.56
N LYS A 596 10.16 26.06 2.83
CA LYS A 596 9.14 27.01 3.27
C LYS A 596 8.09 27.16 2.18
N ASN A 597 6.82 27.00 2.55
CA ASN A 597 5.68 27.08 1.64
C ASN A 597 5.16 28.52 1.53
N THR A 598 4.77 28.90 0.32
CA THR A 598 4.08 30.16 0.04
C THR A 598 2.94 29.87 -0.93
N VAL A 599 1.71 30.24 -0.57
CA VAL A 599 0.52 30.11 -1.43
C VAL A 599 -0.01 31.49 -1.74
N ASN A 600 -0.15 31.83 -3.02
CA ASN A 600 -0.59 33.15 -3.50
C ASN A 600 0.20 34.33 -2.89
N GLY A 601 1.49 34.13 -2.65
CA GLY A 601 2.38 35.15 -2.05
C GLY A 601 2.41 35.14 -0.51
N GLU A 602 1.49 34.43 0.15
CA GLU A 602 1.41 34.37 1.61
C GLU A 602 2.17 33.15 2.17
N PRO A 603 3.06 33.33 3.16
CA PRO A 603 3.73 32.22 3.83
C PRO A 603 2.73 31.34 4.59
N VAL A 604 2.74 30.05 4.32
CA VAL A 604 1.89 29.06 4.98
C VAL A 604 2.73 27.90 5.52
N THR A 605 2.19 27.14 6.48
CA THR A 605 2.83 25.88 6.91
C THR A 605 2.84 24.88 5.75
N ARG A 606 1.70 24.77 5.07
CA ARG A 606 1.42 23.99 3.86
C ARG A 606 0.12 24.50 3.25
N PRO A 607 -0.22 24.15 1.99
CA PRO A 607 -1.60 24.30 1.51
C PRO A 607 -2.54 23.43 2.36
N GLU A 608 -3.72 23.96 2.69
CA GLU A 608 -4.78 23.24 3.41
C GLU A 608 -5.91 22.86 2.42
N GLU A 609 -7.04 22.37 2.95
CA GLU A 609 -8.24 22.06 2.17
C GLU A 609 -8.75 23.29 1.40
N ASP A 610 -9.44 23.06 0.27
CA ASP A 610 -9.90 24.05 -0.70
C ASP A 610 -8.80 24.61 -1.64
N PHE A 611 -7.65 23.94 -1.75
CA PHE A 611 -6.62 24.33 -2.71
C PHE A 611 -7.07 24.04 -4.14
N THR A 612 -7.05 25.06 -5.00
CA THR A 612 -7.52 24.95 -6.38
C THR A 612 -6.40 25.11 -7.41
N LYS A 613 -6.67 24.71 -8.67
CA LYS A 613 -5.72 24.84 -9.78
C LYS A 613 -5.28 26.29 -10.08
N ASP A 614 -6.09 27.27 -9.68
CA ASP A 614 -5.86 28.69 -9.95
C ASP A 614 -4.91 29.32 -8.91
N GLU A 615 -4.62 28.61 -7.83
CA GLU A 615 -3.70 29.07 -6.79
C GLU A 615 -2.24 28.73 -7.12
N SER A 616 -1.35 29.67 -6.78
CA SER A 616 0.09 29.51 -6.95
C SER A 616 0.71 28.95 -5.68
N TRP A 617 1.38 27.81 -5.79
CA TRP A 617 2.15 27.21 -4.69
C TRP A 617 3.65 27.21 -5.02
N VAL A 618 4.38 28.01 -4.25
CA VAL A 618 5.83 28.19 -4.37
C VAL A 618 6.54 27.60 -3.15
N ILE A 619 7.59 26.83 -3.39
CA ILE A 619 8.48 26.30 -2.35
C ILE A 619 9.82 27.02 -2.40
N ASN A 620 10.22 27.62 -1.29
CA ASN A 620 11.59 28.05 -1.08
C ASN A 620 12.34 26.90 -0.41
N TYR A 621 13.34 26.33 -1.08
CA TYR A 621 14.12 25.22 -0.56
C TYR A 621 15.52 25.66 -0.14
N GLU A 622 16.08 24.99 0.87
CA GLU A 622 17.49 25.08 1.22
C GLU A 622 18.07 23.67 1.39
N LEU A 623 19.15 23.39 0.65
CA LEU A 623 19.98 22.20 0.73
C LEU A 623 21.31 22.55 1.40
N HIS A 624 21.52 22.01 2.58
CA HIS A 624 22.75 22.22 3.35
C HIS A 624 23.59 20.95 3.33
N ASN A 625 24.87 21.04 2.91
CA ASN A 625 25.71 19.84 2.98
C ASN A 625 26.19 19.61 4.42
N LEU A 626 26.23 18.32 4.79
CA LEU A 626 26.83 17.86 6.02
C LEU A 626 28.35 17.80 5.88
N THR A 627 29.07 18.03 6.98
CA THR A 627 30.50 17.72 7.01
C THR A 627 30.71 16.21 6.86
N PRO A 628 31.87 15.73 6.36
CA PRO A 628 32.10 14.30 6.17
C PRO A 628 31.83 13.45 7.42
N SER A 629 32.27 13.92 8.60
CA SER A 629 32.03 13.23 9.88
C SER A 629 30.54 13.15 10.23
N GLN A 630 29.80 14.24 10.03
CA GLN A 630 28.34 14.26 10.25
C GLN A 630 27.62 13.34 9.26
N ALA A 631 28.01 13.38 7.98
CA ALA A 631 27.44 12.56 6.93
C ALA A 631 27.56 11.08 7.28
N HIS A 632 28.75 10.60 7.66
CA HIS A 632 28.98 9.23 8.11
C HIS A 632 28.13 8.84 9.32
N SER A 633 28.19 9.63 10.40
CA SER A 633 27.47 9.34 11.64
C SER A 633 25.94 9.29 11.43
N LYS A 634 25.41 10.25 10.67
CA LYS A 634 23.97 10.34 10.39
C LYS A 634 23.52 9.28 9.39
N TYR A 635 24.36 8.92 8.43
CA TYR A 635 24.10 7.83 7.49
C TYR A 635 24.01 6.48 8.20
N GLN A 636 24.99 6.13 9.04
CA GLN A 636 24.93 4.91 9.87
C GLN A 636 23.69 4.87 10.77
N ALA A 637 23.27 6.03 11.31
CA ALA A 637 22.04 6.10 12.08
C ALA A 637 20.79 5.88 11.21
N CYS A 638 20.78 6.39 9.97
CA CYS A 638 19.72 6.15 8.99
C CYS A 638 19.63 4.66 8.62
N GLN A 639 20.75 4.03 8.28
CA GLN A 639 20.84 2.60 7.99
C GLN A 639 20.34 1.75 9.17
N ARG A 640 20.77 2.03 10.40
CA ARG A 640 20.28 1.32 11.59
C ARG A 640 18.77 1.46 11.80
N ARG A 641 18.18 2.65 11.59
CA ARG A 641 16.72 2.83 11.68
C ARG A 641 15.98 2.06 10.60
N ARG A 642 16.56 2.03 9.39
CA ARG A 642 16.03 1.28 8.25
C ARG A 642 16.07 -0.22 8.53
N GLU A 643 17.21 -0.72 8.98
CA GLU A 643 17.40 -2.11 9.41
C GLU A 643 16.46 -2.46 10.56
N GLN A 644 16.40 -1.71 11.65
CA GLN A 644 15.48 -1.99 12.76
C GLN A 644 14.01 -2.05 12.30
N SER A 645 13.60 -1.19 11.37
CA SER A 645 12.21 -1.19 10.90
C SER A 645 11.87 -2.38 9.98
N LEU A 646 12.86 -2.91 9.25
CA LEU A 646 12.67 -3.91 8.20
C LEU A 646 13.18 -5.31 8.57
N ALA A 647 14.21 -5.39 9.41
CA ALA A 647 14.89 -6.59 9.88
C ALA A 647 14.33 -7.12 11.21
N GLU A 648 13.78 -6.29 12.12
CA GLU A 648 13.16 -6.72 13.41
C GLU A 648 11.83 -7.50 13.23
N ARG A 649 11.68 -8.19 12.11
CA ARG A 649 10.74 -9.27 11.97
C ARG A 649 11.49 -10.53 11.55
N SER A 650 12.46 -10.97 12.37
CA SER A 650 12.57 -12.42 12.57
C SER A 650 11.22 -12.85 13.12
N GLU A 651 10.36 -13.31 12.21
CA GLU A 651 9.07 -13.91 12.53
C GLU A 651 9.32 -15.31 13.09
N ASP A 652 10.22 -15.40 14.07
CA ASP A 652 10.40 -16.60 14.87
C ASP A 652 9.02 -16.91 15.44
N ALA A 653 8.55 -18.13 15.20
CA ALA A 653 7.20 -18.52 15.56
C ALA A 653 6.88 -18.19 17.03
N ALA A 654 7.89 -18.20 17.91
CA ALA A 654 7.79 -17.77 19.31
C ALA A 654 7.45 -16.28 19.49
N ALA A 655 8.12 -15.35 18.80
CA ALA A 655 7.86 -13.91 18.90
C ALA A 655 6.49 -13.52 18.32
N VAL A 656 6.09 -14.18 17.22
CA VAL A 656 4.77 -14.01 16.59
C VAL A 656 3.64 -14.54 17.49
N THR A 657 3.87 -15.66 18.20
CA THR A 657 2.88 -16.26 19.13
C THR A 657 2.69 -15.42 20.40
N ASN A 658 3.70 -14.63 20.78
CA ASN A 658 3.64 -13.72 21.92
C ASN A 658 2.96 -12.37 21.60
N ASN A 659 2.62 -12.10 20.34
CA ASN A 659 1.88 -10.89 19.97
C ASN A 659 0.36 -11.11 20.10
N ASP A 660 -0.27 -10.42 21.05
CA ASP A 660 -1.71 -10.58 21.34
C ASP A 660 -2.61 -10.22 20.14
N TYR A 661 -2.22 -9.23 19.34
CA TYR A 661 -2.97 -8.84 18.14
C TYR A 661 -2.96 -9.96 17.08
N ILE A 662 -1.80 -10.59 16.85
CA ILE A 662 -1.71 -11.74 15.93
C ILE A 662 -2.50 -12.93 16.46
N ARG A 663 -2.44 -13.20 17.77
CA ARG A 663 -3.23 -14.26 18.41
C ARG A 663 -4.74 -14.03 18.23
N MET A 664 -5.20 -12.79 18.41
CA MET A 664 -6.58 -12.40 18.15
C MET A 664 -6.98 -12.64 16.69
N LEU A 665 -6.18 -12.19 15.71
CA LEU A 665 -6.45 -12.43 14.28
C LEU A 665 -6.49 -13.92 13.93
N ARG A 666 -5.57 -14.72 14.48
CA ARG A 666 -5.58 -16.19 14.31
C ARG A 666 -6.84 -16.81 14.92
N ASN A 667 -7.34 -16.30 16.04
CA ASN A 667 -8.58 -16.76 16.65
C ASN A 667 -9.82 -16.38 15.82
N ILE A 668 -9.85 -15.18 15.25
CA ILE A 668 -10.89 -14.76 14.28
C ILE A 668 -10.88 -15.71 13.07
N ALA A 669 -9.70 -15.95 12.49
CA ALA A 669 -9.55 -16.86 11.36
C ALA A 669 -10.00 -18.30 11.68
N LYS A 670 -9.71 -18.81 12.89
CA LYS A 670 -10.23 -20.13 13.32
C LYS A 670 -11.76 -20.17 13.36
N LYS A 671 -12.42 -19.10 13.83
CA LYS A 671 -13.89 -19.01 13.82
C LYS A 671 -14.42 -18.88 12.39
N GLY A 672 -13.77 -18.11 11.54
CA GLY A 672 -14.16 -17.95 10.14
C GLY A 672 -14.05 -19.23 9.33
N ARG A 673 -13.07 -20.12 9.61
CA ARG A 673 -13.06 -21.48 9.00
C ARG A 673 -14.32 -22.28 9.30
N ARG A 674 -14.80 -22.25 10.55
CA ARG A 674 -16.03 -22.97 10.93
C ARG A 674 -17.25 -22.37 10.23
N TYR A 675 -17.34 -21.05 10.24
CA TYR A 675 -18.38 -20.33 9.51
C TYR A 675 -18.37 -20.69 8.01
N ARG A 676 -17.20 -20.72 7.37
CA ARG A 676 -17.07 -21.10 5.95
C ARG A 676 -17.52 -22.52 5.67
N GLN A 677 -17.17 -23.47 6.54
CA GLN A 677 -17.64 -24.86 6.44
C GLN A 677 -19.17 -24.95 6.48
N GLU A 678 -19.82 -24.18 7.36
CA GLU A 678 -21.29 -24.09 7.42
C GLU A 678 -21.85 -23.48 6.14
N GLN A 679 -21.25 -22.40 5.63
CA GLN A 679 -21.68 -21.76 4.39
C GLN A 679 -21.48 -22.68 3.16
N ASP A 680 -20.42 -23.49 3.11
CA ASP A 680 -20.15 -24.44 2.03
C ASP A 680 -21.14 -25.63 2.03
N LEU A 681 -21.63 -26.04 3.20
CA LEU A 681 -22.72 -27.01 3.29
C LEU A 681 -24.01 -26.45 2.71
N LEU A 682 -24.31 -25.20 3.05
CA LEU A 682 -25.49 -24.52 2.51
C LEU A 682 -25.34 -24.26 0.99
N ASP A 683 -24.14 -23.94 0.50
CA ASP A 683 -23.87 -23.70 -0.93
C ASP A 683 -24.03 -24.96 -1.78
N ARG A 684 -23.84 -26.14 -1.19
CA ARG A 684 -24.10 -27.42 -1.85
C ARG A 684 -25.57 -27.82 -1.84
N ALA A 685 -26.34 -27.29 -0.88
CA ALA A 685 -27.75 -27.61 -0.72
C ALA A 685 -28.68 -26.68 -1.51
N GLU A 686 -28.24 -25.46 -1.78
CA GLU A 686 -29.01 -24.44 -2.48
C GLU A 686 -28.52 -24.23 -3.91
N GLU A 687 -29.43 -23.80 -4.79
CA GLU A 687 -29.08 -23.42 -6.15
C GLU A 687 -28.22 -22.14 -6.15
N ILE A 688 -27.19 -22.12 -7.01
CA ILE A 688 -26.35 -20.93 -7.21
C ILE A 688 -27.10 -19.96 -8.10
N ILE A 689 -27.51 -18.82 -7.54
CA ILE A 689 -28.16 -17.73 -8.27
C ILE A 689 -27.13 -16.63 -8.53
N VAL A 690 -27.03 -16.20 -9.79
CA VAL A 690 -26.20 -15.06 -10.21
C VAL A 690 -27.13 -13.92 -10.60
N LEU A 691 -26.78 -12.70 -10.19
CA LEU A 691 -27.46 -11.49 -10.60
C LEU A 691 -27.22 -11.28 -12.10
N ASN A 692 -28.16 -11.75 -12.92
CA ASN A 692 -28.07 -11.61 -14.38
C ASN A 692 -28.12 -10.13 -14.77
N ASN A 693 -27.11 -9.69 -15.51
CA ASN A 693 -27.21 -8.51 -16.37
C ASN A 693 -27.69 -8.96 -17.75
N GLU A 694 -28.88 -9.56 -17.85
CA GLU A 694 -29.55 -9.62 -19.15
C GLU A 694 -30.25 -8.28 -19.39
N GLN A 695 -29.52 -7.35 -19.96
CA GLN A 695 -30.09 -6.38 -20.88
C GLN A 695 -29.27 -6.42 -22.17
N SER A 696 -29.85 -7.15 -23.13
CA SER A 696 -29.77 -7.03 -24.58
C SER A 696 -29.09 -5.80 -25.15
#